data_AF-A0A498SGE8-F1
#
_entry.id   AF-A0A498SGE8-F1
#
_cell.length_a   1.000
_cell.length_b   1.000
_cell.length_c   1.000
_cell.angle_alpha   90.00
_cell.angle_beta   90.00
_cell.angle_gamma   90.00
#
_symmetry.space_group_name_H-M   'P 1'
#
loop_
_entity.id
_entity.type
_entity.pdbx_description
1 polymer ?
#
loop_
_entity_poly.entity_id
_entity_poly.type
_entity_poly.pdbx_seq_one_letter_code
_entity_poly.pdbx_strand_id
1 'polypeptide(L)'
;MIRRELLIQQLITSVLLFRIYAQEGGNSSGQNEFRKEIGISTLESDVTSSRNSAIWPTLTQSTVNEASMIAAAEAKNVRHTYSIAKQPVLLGIVPSQSHSTKFLSQPNSKPESEITASPSFHPTTPEPESHHQPMLITTAKIARQFADGSSHLPMQSAEVAQLKVRAEDSRPLKESSSVKVSSASPTPSYQNNAFEDDAERIDEEDDSSNADSSKPGAIDNEAIEELVNRFLNSDAADDGKEEKINKEALKLINSSKYWDVNNLEPEGSIRDSKKAQEWMNGYAVEAQKVLREVALAGWNYVTSVSHLTKQLLDEAEETLGKFVKSSSKQAKQFDIVAIEDKSLKRQFELLLVEGISALDENDFKEYNELQKLIAKAYAETSVCETGNATICPYRVSDIVSIIAHENDASKAFRLWVALRDALGPKLAVSYKRLIDLTNKGAKLNGFSDGGTMWRSPYEQFTSRHEKAEQSDTVALLQKLYQQISPFYKQLHAYIRRQIPALYGLTNVSNLTRDGPIPAHLLKSIAGDNWIAFYQDTKPFEDEDDLAREVQENLQKLNYTVKSMFKQTYKTLKQLGFDKLPPSFWTKSIFTRTWSKDMLCHPPAAYDMRNELDYRVKACAHLTLPDFELTHKLLVHIYYYYMYREQPLLFREATNPSLLTAVTNAFAINARNVEYLKMMKLITSETGFSRSKSINRLYLEALEDFVKLPFDFAVDMWRFHIFDGTSTNTTWNSDCELLQGIKSPVERKSTDFDAIAFSTIAQTHAPAMKHFFAYIMQFQILKALCRGTTNLSNGCMLERNAVTENIKKVMVLGSSITWREALEIITGSKEVDASAMLEYYQPLINWLEEQNTKEHAYIGWDGLGKPFTESEVPKLRESTTSVDSLSEILSGNQFAFPGSDCSNGKECLLDSVCRNDICECKEGLYTLRIGSTYNCVPGNPADAGFGDGHGGLVIGLHPIDDGSVAPIPKSQDHEKQPKAEPEPEVTNDEPSSLPEPELKSKGTSVSMPTLTLMLSLTASIILL
;
A
#
# COMPACT_ATOMS: atom_id res chain seq x y z
N MET A 1 -33.13 -8.28 -21.30
CA MET A 1 -34.40 -7.82 -20.71
C MET A 1 -34.87 -8.72 -19.56
N ILE A 2 -34.98 -10.04 -19.76
CA ILE A 2 -35.38 -11.05 -18.74
C ILE A 2 -34.74 -10.83 -17.35
N ARG A 3 -33.42 -10.58 -17.26
CA ARG A 3 -32.71 -10.28 -16.00
C ARG A 3 -33.27 -9.07 -15.21
N ARG A 4 -34.02 -8.17 -15.84
CA ARG A 4 -34.66 -6.99 -15.23
C ARG A 4 -36.08 -7.29 -14.74
N GLU A 5 -36.81 -8.21 -15.37
CA GLU A 5 -38.11 -8.67 -14.87
C GLU A 5 -37.96 -9.59 -13.66
N LEU A 6 -36.93 -10.45 -13.65
CA LEU A 6 -36.59 -11.28 -12.49
C LEU A 6 -36.31 -10.42 -11.24
N LEU A 7 -35.56 -9.32 -11.42
CA LEU A 7 -35.31 -8.33 -10.37
C LEU A 7 -36.59 -7.61 -9.90
N ILE A 8 -37.53 -7.31 -10.80
CA ILE A 8 -38.81 -6.67 -10.45
C ILE A 8 -39.72 -7.65 -9.68
N GLN A 9 -39.77 -8.93 -10.08
CA GLN A 9 -40.48 -9.95 -9.31
C GLN A 9 -39.86 -10.16 -7.91
N GLN A 10 -38.54 -10.18 -7.80
CA GLN A 10 -37.85 -10.25 -6.49
C GLN A 10 -38.16 -9.02 -5.62
N LEU A 11 -38.10 -7.80 -6.17
CA LEU A 11 -38.47 -6.57 -5.46
C LEU A 11 -39.92 -6.58 -4.96
N ILE A 12 -40.88 -6.99 -5.79
CA ILE A 12 -42.30 -7.09 -5.40
C ILE A 12 -42.50 -8.12 -4.29
N THR A 13 -41.82 -9.27 -4.37
CA THR A 13 -41.88 -10.32 -3.35
C THR A 13 -41.29 -9.86 -2.02
N SER A 14 -40.15 -9.18 -2.04
CA SER A 14 -39.52 -8.63 -0.83
C SER A 14 -40.38 -7.55 -0.15
N VAL A 15 -41.02 -6.66 -0.93
CA VAL A 15 -41.91 -5.62 -0.38
C VAL A 15 -43.18 -6.22 0.25
N LEU A 16 -43.69 -7.33 -0.28
CA LEU A 16 -44.80 -8.07 0.33
C LEU A 16 -44.40 -8.73 1.65
N LEU A 17 -43.24 -9.41 1.69
CA LEU A 17 -42.70 -10.01 2.92
C LEU A 17 -42.46 -8.95 4.01
N PHE A 18 -41.91 -7.79 3.65
CA PHE A 18 -41.67 -6.70 4.60
C PHE A 18 -42.96 -6.11 5.19
N ARG A 19 -44.07 -6.10 4.42
CA ARG A 19 -45.39 -5.71 4.94
C ARG A 19 -46.00 -6.73 5.90
N ILE A 20 -45.82 -8.02 5.64
CA ILE A 20 -46.29 -9.08 6.55
C ILE A 20 -45.55 -9.00 7.88
N TYR A 21 -44.21 -8.90 7.84
CA TYR A 21 -43.37 -8.77 9.04
C TYR A 21 -43.70 -7.52 9.88
N ALA A 22 -44.13 -6.43 9.23
CA ALA A 22 -44.53 -5.19 9.90
C ALA A 22 -45.93 -5.22 10.54
N GLN A 23 -46.72 -6.30 10.41
CA GLN A 23 -48.07 -6.37 10.98
C GLN A 23 -48.20 -7.20 12.28
N GLU A 24 -47.20 -7.99 12.66
CA GLU A 24 -47.23 -8.77 13.92
C GLU A 24 -46.39 -8.12 15.06
N GLY A 25 -45.66 -7.05 14.74
CA GLY A 25 -44.69 -6.38 15.62
C GLY A 25 -45.24 -5.39 16.66
N GLY A 26 -46.32 -5.72 17.39
CA GLY A 26 -46.58 -5.04 18.67
C GLY A 26 -48.03 -4.93 19.16
N ASN A 27 -48.32 -5.57 20.31
CA ASN A 27 -49.05 -4.90 21.39
C ASN A 27 -48.89 -5.54 22.80
N SER A 28 -48.77 -4.67 23.79
CA SER A 28 -49.12 -4.80 25.22
C SER A 28 -49.10 -6.17 25.97
N SER A 29 -48.24 -6.21 26.99
CA SER A 29 -48.45 -6.76 28.35
C SER A 29 -49.87 -7.13 28.82
N GLY A 30 -50.01 -8.26 29.54
CA GLY A 30 -51.19 -8.61 30.35
C GLY A 30 -50.99 -9.89 31.20
N GLN A 31 -51.64 -10.01 32.36
CA GLN A 31 -51.51 -11.15 33.29
C GLN A 31 -52.65 -12.20 33.16
N ASN A 32 -52.33 -13.43 33.58
CA ASN A 32 -53.19 -14.41 34.28
C ASN A 32 -54.23 -15.30 33.56
N GLU A 33 -54.44 -16.46 34.24
CA GLU A 33 -55.56 -17.42 34.25
C GLU A 33 -55.71 -18.58 33.20
N PHE A 34 -55.63 -19.80 33.76
CA PHE A 34 -56.47 -21.01 33.55
C PHE A 34 -56.67 -21.70 32.16
N ARG A 35 -55.84 -22.74 31.91
CA ARG A 35 -56.17 -24.20 32.04
C ARG A 35 -57.21 -24.90 31.10
N LYS A 36 -56.76 -26.02 30.45
CA LYS A 36 -57.48 -27.16 29.77
C LYS A 36 -58.16 -26.82 28.43
N GLU A 37 -58.11 -27.65 27.36
CA GLU A 37 -58.36 -29.11 27.21
C GLU A 37 -57.33 -29.81 26.26
N ILE A 38 -56.90 -31.07 26.45
CA ILE A 38 -57.40 -32.38 25.91
C ILE A 38 -57.55 -32.41 24.36
N GLY A 39 -56.94 -33.30 23.56
CA GLY A 39 -56.00 -34.44 23.76
C GLY A 39 -55.41 -34.94 22.40
N ILE A 40 -54.30 -35.70 22.36
CA ILE A 40 -54.23 -37.19 22.14
C ILE A 40 -54.86 -37.63 20.78
N SER A 41 -54.20 -38.28 19.79
CA SER A 41 -52.93 -39.06 19.66
C SER A 41 -52.48 -39.11 18.15
N THR A 42 -51.50 -39.87 17.60
CA THR A 42 -50.92 -41.21 17.88
C THR A 42 -49.64 -41.48 17.04
N LEU A 43 -48.65 -42.23 17.59
CA LEU A 43 -47.65 -43.14 16.93
C LEU A 43 -46.66 -42.55 15.87
N GLU A 44 -45.34 -42.85 15.76
CA GLU A 44 -44.45 -44.02 16.02
C GLU A 44 -44.66 -45.23 15.09
N SER A 45 -43.65 -45.94 14.54
CA SER A 45 -42.16 -45.91 14.61
C SER A 45 -41.53 -46.73 13.44
N ASP A 46 -40.18 -46.83 13.38
CA ASP A 46 -39.40 -47.97 12.83
C ASP A 46 -39.37 -48.25 11.28
N VAL A 47 -38.36 -48.91 10.65
CA VAL A 47 -37.04 -49.44 11.08
C VAL A 47 -35.98 -49.51 9.93
N THR A 48 -34.73 -49.80 10.31
CA THR A 48 -33.41 -49.79 9.62
C THR A 48 -33.13 -50.59 8.31
N SER A 49 -32.09 -50.12 7.57
CA SER A 49 -30.91 -50.87 7.03
C SER A 49 -30.99 -51.92 5.89
N SER A 50 -30.17 -51.73 4.84
CA SER A 50 -29.26 -52.76 4.28
C SER A 50 -28.11 -52.12 3.43
N ARG A 51 -27.22 -52.92 2.80
CA ARG A 51 -25.85 -52.51 2.37
C ARG A 51 -25.35 -53.22 1.10
N ASN A 52 -24.32 -52.65 0.43
CA ASN A 52 -23.45 -53.22 -0.64
C ASN A 52 -24.14 -53.44 -2.02
N SER A 53 -23.48 -53.56 -3.19
CA SER A 53 -22.20 -53.08 -3.82
C SER A 53 -22.24 -53.53 -5.32
N ALA A 54 -21.29 -53.41 -6.29
CA ALA A 54 -19.89 -52.93 -6.44
C ALA A 54 -19.56 -52.72 -7.98
N ILE A 55 -18.27 -52.55 -8.33
CA ILE A 55 -17.61 -52.89 -9.64
C ILE A 55 -17.61 -51.83 -10.79
N TRP A 56 -16.49 -51.80 -11.54
CA TRP A 56 -16.05 -50.96 -12.69
C TRP A 56 -15.88 -51.85 -13.97
N PRO A 57 -15.24 -51.51 -15.14
CA PRO A 57 -14.54 -50.29 -15.60
C PRO A 57 -14.75 -49.82 -17.10
N THR A 58 -14.06 -48.72 -17.47
CA THR A 58 -13.50 -48.34 -18.81
C THR A 58 -14.39 -48.23 -20.07
N LEU A 59 -14.37 -47.05 -20.73
CA LEU A 59 -13.71 -46.86 -22.06
C LEU A 59 -13.55 -45.36 -22.46
N THR A 60 -12.90 -45.12 -23.60
CA THR A 60 -12.18 -43.88 -24.00
C THR A 60 -12.98 -42.74 -24.62
N GLN A 61 -12.42 -41.52 -24.48
CA GLN A 61 -12.59 -40.28 -25.26
C GLN A 61 -13.41 -40.35 -26.59
N SER A 62 -14.42 -39.48 -26.70
CA SER A 62 -14.44 -38.31 -27.62
C SER A 62 -15.83 -37.99 -28.19
N THR A 63 -16.30 -36.74 -27.99
CA THR A 63 -17.06 -35.91 -28.95
C THR A 63 -17.32 -34.54 -28.32
N VAL A 64 -17.34 -33.49 -29.14
CA VAL A 64 -17.69 -32.11 -28.77
C VAL A 64 -18.66 -31.60 -29.84
N ASN A 65 -19.58 -30.72 -29.43
CA ASN A 65 -20.70 -30.14 -30.21
C ASN A 65 -21.96 -31.03 -30.35
N GLU A 66 -22.86 -30.97 -29.38
CA GLU A 66 -24.31 -30.89 -29.67
C GLU A 66 -25.09 -30.31 -28.46
N ALA A 67 -25.28 -28.99 -28.45
CA ALA A 67 -26.02 -28.28 -27.38
C ALA A 67 -26.60 -26.92 -27.85
N SER A 68 -27.04 -26.82 -29.11
CA SER A 68 -27.37 -25.54 -29.75
C SER A 68 -28.63 -25.53 -30.63
N MET A 69 -29.72 -26.22 -30.22
CA MET A 69 -31.07 -26.03 -30.78
C MET A 69 -32.22 -26.33 -29.79
N ILE A 70 -32.33 -25.56 -28.70
CA ILE A 70 -33.63 -25.31 -28.02
C ILE A 70 -33.79 -23.79 -27.83
N ALA A 71 -33.82 -23.07 -28.96
CA ALA A 71 -33.86 -21.60 -29.00
C ALA A 71 -34.62 -21.06 -30.23
N ALA A 72 -35.64 -21.80 -30.72
CA ALA A 72 -36.29 -21.53 -32.01
C ALA A 72 -37.81 -21.81 -32.02
N ALA A 73 -38.52 -21.62 -30.89
CA ALA A 73 -39.92 -22.03 -30.75
C ALA A 73 -40.91 -20.95 -30.22
N GLU A 74 -40.50 -19.69 -30.04
CA GLU A 74 -41.41 -18.64 -29.55
C GLU A 74 -41.29 -17.27 -30.27
N ALA A 75 -40.44 -17.18 -31.29
CA ALA A 75 -40.16 -15.93 -32.01
C ALA A 75 -41.19 -15.58 -33.11
N LYS A 76 -42.51 -15.72 -32.84
CA LYS A 76 -43.54 -15.47 -33.89
C LYS A 76 -44.94 -15.01 -33.46
N ASN A 77 -45.13 -14.25 -32.37
CA ASN A 77 -46.45 -13.64 -32.13
C ASN A 77 -46.52 -12.27 -31.41
N VAL A 78 -45.51 -11.40 -31.52
CA VAL A 78 -45.63 -9.97 -31.13
C VAL A 78 -45.05 -9.06 -32.21
N ARG A 79 -45.85 -8.78 -33.26
CA ARG A 79 -45.56 -7.70 -34.24
C ARG A 79 -46.74 -6.73 -34.48
N HIS A 80 -47.66 -6.74 -33.54
CA HIS A 80 -48.62 -5.69 -33.16
C HIS A 80 -48.56 -5.69 -31.62
N THR A 81 -48.48 -4.57 -30.89
CA THR A 81 -48.70 -3.17 -31.26
C THR A 81 -47.73 -2.29 -30.47
N TYR A 82 -47.08 -1.30 -31.08
CA TYR A 82 -46.84 0.03 -30.47
C TYR A 82 -46.22 0.99 -31.50
N SER A 83 -47.05 1.92 -31.95
CA SER A 83 -46.66 3.19 -32.57
C SER A 83 -47.41 4.30 -31.82
N ILE A 84 -47.05 5.56 -32.11
CA ILE A 84 -47.77 6.81 -31.73
C ILE A 84 -47.48 7.40 -30.33
N ALA A 85 -47.27 8.73 -30.36
CA ALA A 85 -47.39 9.75 -29.31
C ALA A 85 -46.40 9.83 -28.13
N LYS A 86 -45.49 10.82 -28.21
CA LYS A 86 -45.37 11.84 -27.16
C LYS A 86 -46.51 12.86 -27.32
N GLN A 87 -47.19 13.28 -26.25
CA GLN A 87 -47.49 14.70 -25.93
C GLN A 87 -48.29 14.86 -24.62
N PRO A 88 -48.24 16.04 -23.93
CA PRO A 88 -48.94 16.30 -22.66
C PRO A 88 -50.11 17.32 -22.78
N VAL A 89 -51.12 17.24 -21.90
CA VAL A 89 -52.23 18.24 -21.79
C VAL A 89 -52.73 18.38 -20.32
N LEU A 90 -53.25 19.56 -19.96
CA LEU A 90 -53.84 19.93 -18.65
C LEU A 90 -55.37 19.72 -18.57
N LEU A 91 -55.95 19.71 -17.35
CA LEU A 91 -57.22 20.34 -16.87
C LEU A 91 -57.76 19.60 -15.61
N GLY A 92 -58.42 20.21 -14.61
CA GLY A 92 -58.65 21.63 -14.30
C GLY A 92 -60.07 21.95 -13.79
N ILE A 93 -60.25 22.28 -12.50
CA ILE A 93 -61.52 22.80 -11.91
C ILE A 93 -61.21 23.96 -10.93
N VAL A 94 -62.13 24.95 -10.85
CA VAL A 94 -62.00 26.35 -10.35
C VAL A 94 -63.32 26.73 -9.63
N PRO A 95 -63.38 27.54 -8.55
CA PRO A 95 -62.70 28.83 -8.30
C PRO A 95 -61.99 28.90 -6.90
N SER A 96 -61.64 30.01 -6.22
CA SER A 96 -61.97 31.47 -6.25
C SER A 96 -60.87 32.29 -5.50
N GLN A 97 -60.87 33.63 -5.31
CA GLN A 97 -61.78 34.76 -5.65
C GLN A 97 -60.99 36.12 -5.70
N SER A 98 -61.73 37.25 -5.78
CA SER A 98 -61.41 38.64 -5.36
C SER A 98 -60.06 39.33 -5.75
N HIS A 99 -60.15 40.23 -6.73
CA HIS A 99 -59.58 41.60 -6.86
C HIS A 99 -58.16 41.98 -6.33
N SER A 100 -57.34 42.85 -6.97
CA SER A 100 -57.14 43.40 -8.35
C SER A 100 -55.86 44.33 -8.31
N THR A 101 -55.45 45.26 -9.19
CA THR A 101 -55.97 45.94 -10.42
C THR A 101 -54.81 46.63 -11.21
N LYS A 102 -54.82 46.58 -12.56
CA LYS A 102 -54.28 47.61 -13.54
C LYS A 102 -52.76 48.00 -13.52
N PHE A 103 -52.12 48.49 -14.60
CA PHE A 103 -52.54 48.93 -15.97
C PHE A 103 -51.34 48.99 -16.99
N LEU A 104 -51.58 48.68 -18.29
CA LEU A 104 -50.93 49.21 -19.55
C LEU A 104 -49.38 49.10 -19.77
N SER A 105 -48.77 49.07 -20.98
CA SER A 105 -49.23 49.05 -22.41
C SER A 105 -48.09 48.64 -23.41
N GLN A 106 -48.45 48.25 -24.65
CA GLN A 106 -47.58 48.11 -25.87
C GLN A 106 -48.07 49.10 -26.99
N PRO A 107 -47.79 49.02 -28.34
CA PRO A 107 -46.86 48.21 -29.19
C PRO A 107 -46.18 49.01 -30.37
N ASN A 108 -45.75 48.31 -31.45
CA ASN A 108 -45.36 48.73 -32.84
C ASN A 108 -43.84 48.77 -33.19
N SER A 109 -43.35 48.43 -34.41
CA SER A 109 -43.97 47.89 -35.65
C SER A 109 -42.94 47.19 -36.61
N LYS A 110 -43.42 46.63 -37.74
CA LYS A 110 -42.74 45.87 -38.85
C LYS A 110 -43.21 46.49 -40.23
N PRO A 111 -43.06 45.94 -41.47
CA PRO A 111 -42.36 44.75 -42.05
C PRO A 111 -41.65 45.00 -43.44
N GLU A 112 -41.55 43.94 -44.29
CA GLU A 112 -41.36 43.84 -45.78
C GLU A 112 -39.93 43.57 -46.33
N SER A 113 -39.69 42.66 -47.30
CA SER A 113 -40.57 41.82 -48.17
C SER A 113 -40.09 40.33 -48.38
N GLU A 114 -40.25 39.71 -49.58
CA GLU A 114 -40.08 38.24 -49.87
C GLU A 114 -39.80 37.94 -51.39
N ILE A 115 -39.58 36.66 -51.81
CA ILE A 115 -40.26 35.94 -52.95
C ILE A 115 -39.65 34.52 -53.33
N THR A 116 -40.43 33.43 -53.13
CA THR A 116 -40.64 32.08 -53.81
C THR A 116 -39.62 31.33 -54.74
N ALA A 117 -39.69 30.01 -55.10
CA ALA A 117 -40.20 28.72 -54.50
C ALA A 117 -40.06 27.42 -55.40
N SER A 118 -39.83 26.21 -54.80
CA SER A 118 -40.40 24.81 -55.03
C SER A 118 -40.43 24.05 -56.40
N PRO A 119 -40.80 22.72 -56.51
CA PRO A 119 -40.76 21.47 -55.66
C PRO A 119 -40.08 20.24 -56.41
N SER A 120 -40.41 18.90 -56.49
CA SER A 120 -41.40 17.87 -55.97
C SER A 120 -41.07 16.37 -56.36
N PHE A 121 -41.67 15.36 -55.67
CA PHE A 121 -42.10 13.96 -56.08
C PHE A 121 -41.26 12.63 -55.88
N HIS A 122 -41.99 11.49 -55.86
CA HIS A 122 -41.71 10.04 -55.56
C HIS A 122 -42.26 9.14 -56.72
N PRO A 123 -42.17 7.76 -56.80
CA PRO A 123 -42.01 6.65 -55.79
C PRO A 123 -40.74 5.74 -56.03
N THR A 124 -40.61 4.38 -56.13
CA THR A 124 -41.46 3.12 -56.19
C THR A 124 -40.68 1.80 -55.80
N THR A 125 -41.28 0.60 -55.97
CA THR A 125 -40.81 -0.81 -55.74
C THR A 125 -40.81 -1.66 -57.07
N PRO A 126 -40.38 -2.97 -57.20
CA PRO A 126 -40.22 -4.06 -56.19
C PRO A 126 -39.04 -5.11 -56.37
N GLU A 127 -39.12 -6.17 -55.52
CA GLU A 127 -38.54 -7.55 -55.38
C GLU A 127 -38.15 -8.42 -56.63
N PRO A 128 -37.64 -9.70 -56.52
CA PRO A 128 -37.13 -10.53 -55.36
C PRO A 128 -35.87 -11.46 -55.62
N GLU A 129 -35.55 -12.36 -54.66
CA GLU A 129 -34.92 -13.73 -54.79
C GLU A 129 -33.42 -13.92 -55.19
N SER A 130 -32.67 -15.00 -54.85
CA SER A 130 -32.85 -16.18 -53.94
C SER A 130 -31.50 -16.86 -53.51
N HIS A 131 -31.56 -18.03 -52.85
CA HIS A 131 -30.52 -18.92 -52.25
C HIS A 131 -29.23 -19.19 -53.09
N HIS A 132 -28.05 -19.59 -52.57
CA HIS A 132 -27.78 -20.84 -51.78
C HIS A 132 -26.40 -20.90 -51.05
N GLN A 133 -26.27 -21.92 -50.19
CA GLN A 133 -25.09 -22.46 -49.46
C GLN A 133 -24.40 -23.60 -50.29
N PRO A 134 -23.38 -24.40 -49.85
CA PRO A 134 -22.50 -24.38 -48.65
C PRO A 134 -20.99 -24.78 -48.89
N MET A 135 -20.23 -25.06 -47.80
CA MET A 135 -19.03 -25.96 -47.71
C MET A 135 -17.70 -25.53 -48.40
N LEU A 136 -16.48 -25.97 -48.03
CA LEU A 136 -15.92 -26.87 -46.97
C LEU A 136 -14.39 -26.60 -46.74
N ILE A 137 -13.81 -27.20 -45.68
CA ILE A 137 -12.40 -27.69 -45.53
C ILE A 137 -11.21 -26.72 -45.23
N THR A 138 -10.84 -26.70 -43.93
CA THR A 138 -9.57 -27.17 -43.29
C THR A 138 -8.14 -26.71 -43.70
N THR A 139 -7.27 -26.63 -42.67
CA THR A 139 -5.80 -26.91 -42.62
C THR A 139 -4.74 -25.82 -42.92
N ALA A 140 -4.46 -25.01 -41.89
CA ALA A 140 -3.18 -24.96 -41.15
C ALA A 140 -1.79 -24.60 -41.78
N LYS A 141 -1.10 -23.71 -41.02
CA LYS A 141 0.33 -23.74 -40.59
C LYS A 141 1.45 -23.07 -41.45
N ILE A 142 2.43 -22.52 -40.70
CA ILE A 142 3.85 -22.21 -41.05
C ILE A 142 4.17 -20.83 -41.70
N ALA A 143 4.31 -19.83 -40.82
CA ALA A 143 5.55 -19.09 -40.47
C ALA A 143 6.42 -18.29 -41.49
N ARG A 144 6.75 -17.07 -41.03
CA ARG A 144 8.09 -16.40 -40.95
C ARG A 144 8.60 -15.47 -42.09
N GLN A 145 9.35 -14.47 -41.61
CA GLN A 145 10.34 -13.57 -42.26
C GLN A 145 9.81 -12.50 -43.25
N PHE A 146 10.53 -11.39 -43.52
CA PHE A 146 11.35 -10.44 -42.71
C PHE A 146 11.98 -9.43 -43.70
N ALA A 147 11.92 -8.10 -43.44
CA ALA A 147 12.62 -7.03 -44.22
C ALA A 147 12.27 -6.96 -45.74
N ASP A 148 12.51 -5.91 -46.53
CA ASP A 148 12.71 -4.45 -46.39
C ASP A 148 11.98 -3.82 -47.62
N GLY A 149 11.74 -2.52 -47.84
CA GLY A 149 12.18 -1.25 -47.24
C GLY A 149 12.33 -0.21 -48.38
N SER A 150 12.25 1.11 -48.10
CA SER A 150 12.42 2.23 -49.06
C SER A 150 11.32 2.43 -50.14
N SER A 151 11.04 3.63 -50.70
CA SER A 151 11.53 5.01 -50.44
C SER A 151 10.63 6.10 -51.11
N HIS A 152 10.94 7.38 -50.83
CA HIS A 152 10.70 8.61 -51.64
C HIS A 152 9.72 9.72 -51.17
N LEU A 153 10.30 10.70 -50.45
CA LEU A 153 10.18 12.17 -50.62
C LEU A 153 10.70 12.64 -52.02
N PRO A 154 10.65 13.92 -52.49
CA PRO A 154 10.62 15.23 -51.78
C PRO A 154 9.61 16.27 -52.37
N MET A 155 9.56 17.60 -52.11
CA MET A 155 10.53 18.73 -52.23
C MET A 155 10.04 20.02 -51.50
N GLN A 156 10.89 20.72 -50.72
CA GLN A 156 11.57 22.03 -50.97
C GLN A 156 10.74 23.33 -50.82
N SER A 157 11.26 24.51 -50.43
CA SER A 157 12.59 25.02 -49.96
C SER A 157 12.36 26.19 -48.94
N ALA A 158 13.26 27.09 -48.49
CA ALA A 158 14.64 27.51 -48.78
C ALA A 158 15.26 28.19 -47.51
N GLU A 159 16.57 28.12 -47.18
CA GLU A 159 17.77 28.89 -47.65
C GLU A 159 17.96 30.30 -47.04
N VAL A 160 19.17 30.84 -46.72
CA VAL A 160 20.58 30.35 -46.81
C VAL A 160 21.57 31.15 -45.91
N ALA A 161 22.71 30.54 -45.48
CA ALA A 161 24.09 31.11 -45.30
C ALA A 161 24.89 30.29 -44.23
N GLN A 162 25.89 29.44 -44.52
CA GLN A 162 27.30 29.67 -44.98
C GLN A 162 28.25 30.22 -43.87
N LEU A 163 29.51 29.78 -43.62
CA LEU A 163 30.49 28.75 -44.11
C LEU A 163 31.57 28.54 -42.97
N LYS A 164 32.66 27.74 -42.98
CA LYS A 164 33.40 26.95 -44.01
C LYS A 164 34.17 25.71 -43.46
N VAL A 165 34.45 24.78 -44.38
CA VAL A 165 35.22 23.50 -44.42
C VAL A 165 36.76 23.57 -44.27
N ARG A 166 37.42 22.53 -43.70
CA ARG A 166 38.49 21.62 -44.28
C ARG A 166 39.03 20.61 -43.21
N ALA A 167 39.23 19.28 -43.36
CA ALA A 167 39.69 18.33 -44.42
C ALA A 167 41.23 18.36 -44.67
N GLU A 168 41.94 17.38 -45.28
CA GLU A 168 41.69 16.01 -45.83
C GLU A 168 42.60 14.97 -45.05
N ASP A 169 42.82 13.65 -45.30
CA ASP A 169 42.47 12.64 -46.34
C ASP A 169 42.34 11.17 -45.78
N SER A 170 43.16 10.17 -46.19
CA SER A 170 42.92 8.70 -46.06
C SER A 170 44.22 7.81 -46.17
N ARG A 171 44.34 6.45 -46.35
CA ARG A 171 43.41 5.35 -46.81
C ARG A 171 43.62 3.91 -46.16
N PRO A 172 44.11 2.76 -46.74
CA PRO A 172 43.33 1.48 -46.60
C PRO A 172 43.98 0.05 -46.53
N LEU A 173 43.16 -0.95 -46.16
CA LEU A 173 43.01 -2.36 -46.67
C LEU A 173 44.15 -3.41 -46.72
N LYS A 174 43.83 -4.67 -46.32
CA LYS A 174 43.70 -5.85 -47.25
C LYS A 174 43.14 -7.16 -46.66
N GLU A 175 42.64 -8.05 -47.53
CA GLU A 175 42.14 -9.43 -47.26
C GLU A 175 43.30 -10.49 -47.27
N SER A 176 43.17 -11.83 -47.12
CA SER A 176 42.09 -12.86 -47.24
C SER A 176 42.54 -14.16 -46.47
N SER A 177 42.07 -15.43 -46.59
CA SER A 177 41.22 -16.18 -47.55
C SER A 177 40.65 -17.54 -47.03
N SER A 178 39.76 -18.17 -47.84
CA SER A 178 39.64 -19.62 -48.14
C SER A 178 39.36 -20.71 -47.05
N VAL A 179 38.07 -20.91 -46.74
CA VAL A 179 37.22 -22.09 -47.11
C VAL A 179 37.76 -23.53 -46.97
N LYS A 180 37.10 -24.36 -46.11
CA LYS A 180 36.42 -25.63 -46.50
C LYS A 180 35.43 -26.19 -45.44
N VAL A 181 34.75 -27.28 -45.78
CA VAL A 181 33.48 -27.78 -45.19
C VAL A 181 33.63 -29.17 -44.54
N SER A 182 32.98 -29.45 -43.39
CA SER A 182 32.06 -30.62 -43.21
C SER A 182 31.48 -30.79 -41.78
N SER A 183 30.15 -31.00 -41.71
CA SER A 183 29.39 -31.93 -40.84
C SER A 183 29.45 -31.94 -39.30
N ALA A 184 28.25 -32.15 -38.73
CA ALA A 184 27.89 -32.73 -37.41
C ALA A 184 27.58 -31.78 -36.23
N SER A 185 26.35 -31.88 -35.73
CA SER A 185 25.87 -31.40 -34.42
C SER A 185 26.21 -32.45 -33.33
N PRO A 186 26.24 -32.13 -32.01
CA PRO A 186 25.10 -31.54 -31.28
C PRO A 186 25.45 -30.47 -30.20
N THR A 187 24.38 -29.90 -29.61
CA THR A 187 24.33 -29.18 -28.30
C THR A 187 25.32 -28.03 -28.03
N PRO A 188 24.84 -26.78 -27.90
CA PRO A 188 25.64 -25.71 -27.31
C PRO A 188 25.69 -25.88 -25.78
N SER A 189 26.90 -26.02 -25.23
CA SER A 189 27.16 -25.64 -23.84
C SER A 189 27.20 -24.13 -23.72
N TYR A 190 26.79 -23.58 -22.56
CA TYR A 190 27.02 -22.17 -22.25
C TYR A 190 28.51 -21.95 -22.02
N GLN A 191 29.20 -21.36 -23.01
CA GLN A 191 30.55 -20.83 -22.81
C GLN A 191 30.45 -19.45 -22.17
N ASN A 192 30.78 -19.36 -20.88
CA ASN A 192 31.23 -18.10 -20.29
C ASN A 192 32.51 -17.66 -21.02
N ASN A 193 32.56 -16.40 -21.46
CA ASN A 193 33.80 -15.74 -21.85
C ASN A 193 33.65 -14.21 -21.78
N ALA A 194 34.63 -13.55 -21.17
CA ALA A 194 35.00 -12.14 -21.34
C ALA A 194 33.87 -11.08 -21.20
N PHE A 195 33.49 -10.80 -19.95
CA PHE A 195 33.05 -9.46 -19.51
C PHE A 195 33.61 -9.16 -18.10
N GLU A 196 34.93 -9.30 -17.94
CA GLU A 196 35.64 -9.04 -16.67
C GLU A 196 36.25 -7.62 -16.61
N ASP A 197 36.76 -7.06 -17.72
CA ASP A 197 37.55 -5.81 -17.72
C ASP A 197 36.80 -4.52 -17.34
N ASP A 198 35.48 -4.41 -17.59
CA ASP A 198 34.72 -3.16 -17.36
C ASP A 198 34.09 -3.04 -15.95
N ALA A 199 34.15 -4.10 -15.14
CA ALA A 199 33.42 -4.18 -13.85
C ALA A 199 34.30 -3.94 -12.62
N GLU A 200 35.62 -4.11 -12.72
CA GLU A 200 36.55 -3.95 -11.60
C GLU A 200 37.02 -2.50 -11.39
N ARG A 201 36.96 -1.65 -12.43
CA ARG A 201 37.34 -0.23 -12.36
C ARG A 201 36.28 0.67 -11.68
N ILE A 202 35.87 0.30 -10.46
CA ILE A 202 34.92 1.04 -9.61
C ILE A 202 35.46 1.30 -8.19
N ASP A 203 36.56 0.68 -7.79
CA ASP A 203 37.28 0.97 -6.54
C ASP A 203 38.74 1.37 -6.85
N GLU A 204 39.41 2.08 -5.92
CA GLU A 204 40.79 2.63 -6.02
C GLU A 204 41.09 3.76 -7.04
N GLU A 205 40.30 4.85 -7.10
CA GLU A 205 40.81 6.16 -7.59
C GLU A 205 39.93 7.38 -7.18
N ASP A 206 39.72 7.65 -5.87
CA ASP A 206 39.37 9.01 -5.34
C ASP A 206 39.32 9.09 -3.78
N ASP A 207 40.30 8.52 -3.06
CA ASP A 207 40.37 8.61 -1.58
C ASP A 207 41.74 9.10 -1.09
N SER A 208 42.15 10.27 -1.61
CA SER A 208 43.40 10.96 -1.23
C SER A 208 43.15 12.43 -0.88
N SER A 209 42.30 12.66 0.12
CA SER A 209 42.16 14.00 0.71
C SER A 209 43.48 14.45 1.37
N ASN A 210 44.12 15.48 0.79
CA ASN A 210 45.29 16.10 1.39
C ASN A 210 44.92 16.68 2.77
N ALA A 211 45.62 16.24 3.81
CA ALA A 211 45.43 16.73 5.17
C ALA A 211 46.05 18.13 5.35
N ASP A 212 45.28 19.18 5.04
CA ASP A 212 45.65 20.55 5.40
C ASP A 212 45.28 20.85 6.87
N SER A 213 46.28 21.28 7.64
CA SER A 213 46.25 21.26 9.11
C SER A 213 45.65 22.51 9.73
N SER A 214 44.36 22.74 9.47
CA SER A 214 43.59 23.74 10.24
C SER A 214 43.26 23.20 11.64
N LYS A 215 43.68 23.92 12.68
CA LYS A 215 43.35 23.60 14.08
C LYS A 215 41.86 23.89 14.32
N PRO A 216 41.17 23.10 15.17
CA PRO A 216 39.82 23.45 15.59
C PRO A 216 39.84 24.81 16.30
N GLY A 217 38.89 25.68 15.93
CA GLY A 217 38.63 26.91 16.67
C GLY A 217 38.15 26.61 18.09
N ALA A 218 38.34 27.56 19.01
CA ALA A 218 37.80 27.42 20.35
C ALA A 218 36.27 27.29 20.29
N ILE A 219 35.73 26.37 21.10
CA ILE A 219 34.28 26.21 21.24
C ILE A 219 33.74 27.44 21.97
N ASP A 220 32.77 28.11 21.34
CA ASP A 220 32.05 29.23 21.93
C ASP A 220 31.00 28.68 22.91
N ASN A 221 31.38 28.61 24.18
CA ASN A 221 30.50 28.15 25.26
C ASN A 221 29.34 29.14 25.50
N GLU A 222 29.49 30.42 25.15
CA GLU A 222 28.48 31.46 25.38
C GLU A 222 27.32 31.28 24.39
N ALA A 223 27.62 30.94 23.13
CA ALA A 223 26.64 30.52 22.14
C ALA A 223 25.96 29.17 22.48
N ILE A 224 26.64 28.27 23.17
CA ILE A 224 26.05 27.00 23.65
C ILE A 224 25.12 27.27 24.84
N GLU A 225 25.51 28.11 25.80
CA GLU A 225 24.64 28.50 26.91
C GLU A 225 23.41 29.29 26.44
N GLU A 226 23.51 30.14 25.41
CA GLU A 226 22.34 30.79 24.81
C GLU A 226 21.37 29.75 24.22
N LEU A 227 21.88 28.77 23.46
CA LEU A 227 21.08 27.67 22.90
C LEU A 227 20.41 26.83 23.99
N VAL A 228 21.14 26.44 25.04
CA VAL A 228 20.60 25.65 26.16
C VAL A 228 19.55 26.44 26.93
N ASN A 229 19.77 27.71 27.23
CA ASN A 229 18.79 28.56 27.90
C ASN A 229 17.53 28.77 27.05
N ARG A 230 17.65 28.87 25.72
CA ARG A 230 16.50 28.96 24.80
C ARG A 230 15.72 27.63 24.73
N PHE A 231 16.39 26.49 24.89
CA PHE A 231 15.76 25.17 24.92
C PHE A 231 15.08 24.81 26.24
N LEU A 232 15.57 25.33 27.38
CA LEU A 232 15.03 25.03 28.72
C LEU A 232 13.84 25.92 29.12
N ASN A 233 13.56 27.01 28.40
CA ASN A 233 12.50 27.97 28.73
C ASN A 233 11.29 27.94 27.77
N SER A 234 11.19 26.94 26.88
CA SER A 234 10.07 26.82 25.91
C SER A 234 8.70 26.66 26.54
N ASP A 235 8.63 26.05 27.73
CA ASP A 235 7.37 25.63 28.36
C ASP A 235 6.73 26.75 29.21
N ALA A 236 7.23 27.99 29.09
CA ALA A 236 6.88 29.15 29.93
C ALA A 236 6.14 30.27 29.17
N ALA A 237 5.16 29.89 28.34
CA ALA A 237 4.01 30.69 27.87
C ALA A 237 4.25 32.05 27.16
N ASP A 238 3.89 32.08 25.86
CA ASP A 238 3.25 33.25 25.24
C ASP A 238 2.28 32.77 24.14
N ASP A 239 1.27 33.57 23.78
CA ASP A 239 0.42 33.38 22.57
C ASP A 239 1.19 33.84 21.30
N GLY A 240 2.48 33.50 21.25
CA GLY A 240 3.46 33.95 20.28
C GLY A 240 3.51 33.05 19.05
N LYS A 241 3.67 33.66 17.87
CA LYS A 241 3.96 32.92 16.63
C LYS A 241 5.33 32.26 16.76
N GLU A 242 5.40 30.95 16.51
CA GLU A 242 6.67 30.22 16.40
C GLU A 242 7.61 30.95 15.42
N GLU A 243 8.81 31.30 15.89
CA GLU A 243 9.81 31.98 15.08
C GLU A 243 10.29 31.03 13.98
N LYS A 244 10.16 31.45 12.71
CA LYS A 244 10.52 30.62 11.55
C LYS A 244 12.04 30.53 11.40
N ILE A 245 12.59 29.32 11.44
CA ILE A 245 14.03 29.06 11.50
C ILE A 245 14.65 28.52 10.21
N ASN A 246 13.86 28.04 9.23
CA ASN A 246 14.40 27.63 7.93
C ASN A 246 14.72 28.86 7.07
N LYS A 247 15.92 29.40 7.29
CA LYS A 247 16.46 30.55 6.55
C LYS A 247 16.61 30.29 5.05
N GLU A 248 16.72 29.06 4.57
CA GLU A 248 16.81 28.78 3.13
C GLU A 248 15.43 28.74 2.48
N ALA A 249 14.44 28.08 3.10
CA ALA A 249 13.05 28.14 2.65
C ALA A 249 12.50 29.58 2.67
N LEU A 250 12.78 30.35 3.73
CA LEU A 250 12.38 31.76 3.83
C LEU A 250 12.99 32.65 2.72
N LYS A 251 14.22 32.39 2.28
CA LYS A 251 14.85 33.13 1.16
C LYS A 251 14.18 32.88 -0.18
N LEU A 252 13.50 31.74 -0.36
CA LEU A 252 12.83 31.41 -1.62
C LEU A 252 11.52 32.20 -1.77
N ILE A 253 10.81 32.47 -0.68
CA ILE A 253 9.56 33.24 -0.69
C ILE A 253 9.81 34.63 -1.30
N ASN A 254 9.06 34.96 -2.37
CA ASN A 254 9.20 36.20 -3.14
C ASN A 254 10.56 36.38 -3.84
N SER A 255 11.36 35.32 -4.02
CA SER A 255 12.69 35.41 -4.67
C SER A 255 12.65 35.62 -6.20
N SER A 256 11.47 35.54 -6.81
CA SER A 256 11.24 35.83 -8.23
C SER A 256 9.80 36.23 -8.55
N LYS A 257 9.54 36.60 -9.81
CA LYS A 257 8.19 36.89 -10.32
C LYS A 257 7.20 35.72 -10.20
N TYR A 258 7.65 34.48 -10.01
CA TYR A 258 6.75 33.31 -9.90
C TYR A 258 6.06 33.18 -8.53
N TRP A 259 6.35 34.10 -7.62
CA TRP A 259 5.66 34.28 -6.34
C TRP A 259 4.62 35.40 -6.37
N ASP A 260 4.72 36.33 -7.34
CA ASP A 260 3.86 37.50 -7.39
C ASP A 260 2.44 37.16 -7.90
N VAL A 261 1.43 37.51 -7.11
CA VAL A 261 0.01 37.34 -7.47
C VAL A 261 -0.71 38.68 -7.59
N ASN A 262 0.04 39.79 -7.60
CA ASN A 262 -0.48 41.13 -7.86
C ASN A 262 -0.52 41.37 -9.38
N ASN A 263 -1.53 42.14 -9.84
CA ASN A 263 -1.66 42.55 -11.24
C ASN A 263 -1.71 41.38 -12.25
N LEU A 264 -2.26 40.23 -11.86
CA LEU A 264 -2.53 39.12 -12.78
C LEU A 264 -3.57 39.55 -13.83
N GLU A 265 -3.36 39.10 -15.06
CA GLU A 265 -4.32 39.22 -16.15
C GLU A 265 -5.58 38.35 -15.87
N PRO A 266 -6.73 38.61 -16.52
CA PRO A 266 -7.92 37.77 -16.37
C PRO A 266 -7.67 36.30 -16.75
N GLU A 267 -8.42 35.37 -16.15
CA GLU A 267 -8.29 33.94 -16.46
C GLU A 267 -8.57 33.66 -17.95
N GLY A 268 -7.74 32.83 -18.59
CA GLY A 268 -7.84 32.48 -20.01
C GLY A 268 -7.62 33.63 -21.00
N SER A 269 -6.99 34.74 -20.58
CA SER A 269 -6.72 35.90 -21.45
C SER A 269 -5.46 35.74 -22.32
N ILE A 270 -4.42 35.08 -21.82
CA ILE A 270 -3.13 34.95 -22.48
C ILE A 270 -3.16 33.76 -23.46
N ARG A 271 -3.39 34.07 -24.74
CA ARG A 271 -3.42 33.11 -25.87
C ARG A 271 -2.08 32.88 -26.57
N ASP A 272 -1.03 33.55 -26.13
CA ASP A 272 0.28 33.49 -26.77
C ASP A 272 1.07 32.26 -26.29
N SER A 273 1.11 31.23 -27.13
CA SER A 273 1.83 29.97 -26.87
C SER A 273 3.32 30.19 -26.57
N LYS A 274 3.97 31.23 -27.12
CA LYS A 274 5.37 31.53 -26.79
C LYS A 274 5.51 32.05 -25.36
N LYS A 275 4.63 32.96 -24.92
CA LYS A 275 4.59 33.42 -23.52
C LYS A 275 4.28 32.27 -22.56
N ALA A 276 3.42 31.33 -22.96
CA ALA A 276 3.12 30.13 -22.18
C ALA A 276 4.37 29.25 -22.00
N GLN A 277 5.16 29.04 -23.07
CA GLN A 277 6.43 28.30 -23.00
C GLN A 277 7.50 29.05 -22.18
N GLU A 278 7.67 30.35 -22.38
CA GLU A 278 8.62 31.19 -21.63
C GLU A 278 8.30 31.22 -20.12
N TRP A 279 7.01 31.29 -19.78
CA TRP A 279 6.54 31.21 -18.40
C TRP A 279 6.79 29.82 -17.80
N MET A 280 6.42 28.74 -18.50
CA MET A 280 6.63 27.35 -18.04
C MET A 280 8.12 27.03 -17.82
N ASN A 281 8.99 27.49 -18.72
CA ASN A 281 10.44 27.31 -18.60
C ASN A 281 11.00 27.96 -17.32
N GLY A 282 10.57 29.19 -17.00
CA GLY A 282 11.02 29.86 -15.79
C GLY A 282 10.33 29.36 -14.51
N TYR A 283 9.07 28.92 -14.60
CA TYR A 283 8.39 28.20 -13.53
C TYR A 283 9.20 26.96 -13.12
N ALA A 284 9.65 26.15 -14.08
CA ALA A 284 10.44 24.95 -13.80
C ALA A 284 11.76 25.28 -13.06
N VAL A 285 12.48 26.34 -13.47
CA VAL A 285 13.71 26.78 -12.80
C VAL A 285 13.48 27.24 -11.35
N GLU A 286 12.33 27.87 -11.07
CA GLU A 286 12.00 28.30 -9.70
C GLU A 286 11.51 27.12 -8.84
N ALA A 287 10.57 26.34 -9.37
CA ALA A 287 10.00 25.16 -8.74
C ALA A 287 11.10 24.15 -8.33
N GLN A 288 12.12 23.97 -9.16
CA GLN A 288 13.26 23.10 -8.86
C GLN A 288 14.02 23.54 -7.60
N LYS A 289 14.12 24.84 -7.29
CA LYS A 289 14.74 25.33 -6.05
C LYS A 289 13.91 24.95 -4.83
N VAL A 290 12.59 25.18 -4.91
CA VAL A 290 11.65 24.91 -3.81
C VAL A 290 11.56 23.41 -3.51
N LEU A 291 11.41 22.59 -4.55
CA LEU A 291 11.39 21.12 -4.43
C LEU A 291 12.72 20.56 -3.91
N ARG A 292 13.86 21.17 -4.27
CA ARG A 292 15.18 20.80 -3.74
C ARG A 292 15.35 21.14 -2.26
N GLU A 293 14.83 22.28 -1.80
CA GLU A 293 14.86 22.63 -0.37
C GLU A 293 14.02 21.64 0.45
N VAL A 294 12.80 21.33 -0.01
CA VAL A 294 11.96 20.28 0.61
C VAL A 294 12.69 18.92 0.64
N ALA A 295 13.34 18.53 -0.47
CA ALA A 295 14.10 17.27 -0.51
C ALA A 295 15.31 17.26 0.45
N LEU A 296 16.00 18.39 0.63
CA LEU A 296 17.12 18.52 1.57
C LEU A 296 16.66 18.53 3.03
N ALA A 297 15.65 19.34 3.38
CA ALA A 297 15.06 19.35 4.72
C ALA A 297 14.47 17.97 5.08
N GLY A 298 13.78 17.33 4.14
CA GLY A 298 13.21 15.99 4.28
C GLY A 298 14.28 14.93 4.52
N TRP A 299 15.36 14.96 3.73
CA TRP A 299 16.51 14.08 3.94
C TRP A 299 17.16 14.29 5.32
N ASN A 300 17.35 15.54 5.73
CA ASN A 300 17.92 15.87 7.04
C ASN A 300 17.04 15.35 8.18
N TYR A 301 15.72 15.48 8.10
CA TYR A 301 14.79 14.94 9.10
C TYR A 301 14.83 13.41 9.17
N VAL A 302 14.74 12.69 8.04
CA VAL A 302 14.70 11.21 8.06
C VAL A 302 16.03 10.56 8.45
N THR A 303 17.15 11.28 8.33
CA THR A 303 18.51 10.80 8.67
C THR A 303 19.11 11.45 9.93
N SER A 304 18.43 12.41 10.54
CA SER A 304 18.84 13.11 11.76
C SER A 304 17.59 13.66 12.45
N VAL A 305 16.87 12.78 13.13
CA VAL A 305 15.61 13.05 13.84
C VAL A 305 15.82 14.06 14.96
N SER A 306 14.99 15.11 14.99
CA SER A 306 14.87 16.07 16.09
C SER A 306 13.63 16.96 15.89
N HIS A 307 13.24 17.72 16.91
CA HIS A 307 12.24 18.79 16.76
C HIS A 307 12.69 19.83 15.71
N LEU A 308 13.95 20.25 15.79
CA LEU A 308 14.58 21.20 14.87
C LEU A 308 14.47 20.75 13.40
N THR A 309 14.88 19.51 13.09
CA THR A 309 14.82 19.00 11.71
C THR A 309 13.40 18.74 11.22
N LYS A 310 12.44 18.46 12.12
CA LYS A 310 11.01 18.42 11.74
C LYS A 310 10.49 19.83 11.42
N GLN A 311 10.77 20.83 12.25
CA GLN A 311 10.36 22.22 11.99
C GLN A 311 10.96 22.76 10.68
N LEU A 312 12.24 22.48 10.41
CA LEU A 312 12.89 22.86 9.14
C LEU A 312 12.20 22.25 7.91
N LEU A 313 11.67 21.02 8.03
CA LEU A 313 10.87 20.37 7.00
C LEU A 313 9.47 20.99 6.86
N ASP A 314 8.76 21.20 7.98
CA ASP A 314 7.41 21.79 7.96
C ASP A 314 7.40 23.20 7.35
N GLU A 315 8.44 24.01 7.63
CA GLU A 315 8.61 25.33 7.01
C GLU A 315 8.94 25.28 5.50
N ALA A 316 9.65 24.24 5.05
CA ALA A 316 9.92 24.02 3.64
C ALA A 316 8.66 23.54 2.89
N GLU A 317 7.86 22.67 3.50
CA GLU A 317 6.58 22.18 2.96
C GLU A 317 5.53 23.29 2.89
N GLU A 318 5.45 24.17 3.90
CA GLU A 318 4.61 25.38 3.84
C GLU A 318 5.06 26.34 2.71
N THR A 319 6.36 26.44 2.48
CA THR A 319 6.95 27.25 1.40
C THR A 319 6.59 26.67 0.02
N LEU A 320 6.60 25.34 -0.14
CA LEU A 320 6.10 24.65 -1.33
C LEU A 320 4.60 24.89 -1.54
N GLY A 321 3.77 24.77 -0.51
CA GLY A 321 2.33 25.03 -0.60
C GLY A 321 2.01 26.45 -1.08
N LYS A 322 2.76 27.45 -0.61
CA LYS A 322 2.65 28.85 -1.10
C LYS A 322 3.08 28.99 -2.55
N PHE A 323 4.17 28.33 -2.95
CA PHE A 323 4.65 28.35 -4.32
C PHE A 323 3.66 27.73 -5.31
N VAL A 324 3.07 26.58 -4.98
CA VAL A 324 2.02 25.92 -5.79
C VAL A 324 0.80 26.83 -5.92
N LYS A 325 0.35 27.45 -4.81
CA LYS A 325 -0.81 28.37 -4.81
C LYS A 325 -0.56 29.66 -5.61
N SER A 326 0.69 30.14 -5.68
CA SER A 326 1.06 31.29 -6.52
C SER A 326 1.16 30.91 -8.00
N SER A 327 1.93 29.87 -8.30
CA SER A 327 2.16 29.40 -9.68
C SER A 327 0.88 28.92 -10.37
N SER A 328 -0.05 28.24 -9.67
CA SER A 328 -1.35 27.89 -10.23
C SER A 328 -2.22 29.12 -10.54
N LYS A 329 -2.27 30.13 -9.64
CA LYS A 329 -2.97 31.40 -9.93
C LYS A 329 -2.38 32.10 -11.15
N GLN A 330 -1.07 32.10 -11.32
CA GLN A 330 -0.43 32.62 -12.53
C GLN A 330 -0.75 31.78 -13.77
N ALA A 331 -0.80 30.44 -13.65
CA ALA A 331 -1.12 29.54 -14.75
C ALA A 331 -2.54 29.75 -15.29
N LYS A 332 -3.52 30.14 -14.45
CA LYS A 332 -4.92 30.40 -14.87
C LYS A 332 -5.07 31.56 -15.85
N GLN A 333 -4.09 32.45 -15.96
CA GLN A 333 -4.06 33.52 -16.97
C GLN A 333 -4.01 32.98 -18.41
N PHE A 334 -3.47 31.77 -18.61
CA PHE A 334 -3.23 31.20 -19.95
C PHE A 334 -4.44 30.44 -20.51
N ASP A 335 -4.76 30.67 -21.77
CA ASP A 335 -5.80 29.92 -22.50
C ASP A 335 -5.25 28.56 -22.92
N ILE A 336 -5.43 27.54 -22.07
CA ILE A 336 -5.00 26.14 -22.27
C ILE A 336 -5.55 25.56 -23.59
N VAL A 337 -6.68 26.07 -24.08
CA VAL A 337 -7.32 25.58 -25.31
C VAL A 337 -6.61 26.16 -26.55
N ALA A 338 -5.98 27.32 -26.43
CA ALA A 338 -5.13 27.93 -27.47
C ALA A 338 -3.70 27.37 -27.53
N ILE A 339 -3.29 26.50 -26.59
CA ILE A 339 -1.96 25.88 -26.61
C ILE A 339 -1.96 24.67 -27.58
N GLU A 340 -1.35 24.86 -28.75
CA GLU A 340 -1.20 23.82 -29.78
C GLU A 340 -0.23 22.71 -29.38
N ASP A 341 0.82 23.03 -28.62
CA ASP A 341 1.82 22.05 -28.18
C ASP A 341 1.23 21.17 -27.06
N LYS A 342 1.11 19.86 -27.35
CA LYS A 342 0.51 18.88 -26.44
C LYS A 342 1.32 18.68 -25.14
N SER A 343 2.64 18.81 -25.20
CA SER A 343 3.52 18.67 -24.04
C SER A 343 3.38 19.87 -23.10
N LEU A 344 3.42 21.09 -23.65
CA LEU A 344 3.20 22.32 -22.89
C LEU A 344 1.78 22.36 -22.33
N LYS A 345 0.77 22.04 -23.14
CA LYS A 345 -0.63 21.95 -22.71
C LYS A 345 -0.79 20.99 -21.53
N ARG A 346 -0.21 19.79 -21.61
CA ARG A 346 -0.28 18.79 -20.54
C ARG A 346 0.44 19.24 -19.27
N GLN A 347 1.53 20.00 -19.37
CA GLN A 347 2.17 20.63 -18.20
C GLN A 347 1.23 21.65 -17.52
N PHE A 348 0.54 22.50 -18.27
CA PHE A 348 -0.49 23.38 -17.70
C PHE A 348 -1.67 22.59 -17.09
N GLU A 349 -2.13 21.51 -17.73
CA GLU A 349 -3.20 20.67 -17.20
C GLU A 349 -2.86 20.02 -15.85
N LEU A 350 -1.60 19.65 -15.62
CA LEU A 350 -1.11 19.17 -14.33
C LEU A 350 -1.04 20.31 -13.29
N LEU A 351 -0.36 21.41 -13.62
CA LEU A 351 -0.11 22.52 -12.71
C LEU A 351 -1.39 23.25 -12.23
N LEU A 352 -2.48 23.14 -12.98
CA LEU A 352 -3.78 23.68 -12.64
C LEU A 352 -4.63 22.74 -11.76
N VAL A 353 -4.08 21.60 -11.30
CA VAL A 353 -4.66 20.84 -10.17
C VAL A 353 -3.93 21.34 -8.92
N GLU A 354 -4.63 22.09 -8.08
CA GLU A 354 -4.09 22.54 -6.78
C GLU A 354 -4.34 21.50 -5.68
N GLY A 355 -5.13 20.46 -5.97
CA GLY A 355 -5.55 19.46 -4.99
C GLY A 355 -6.24 20.13 -3.81
N ILE A 356 -5.87 19.74 -2.59
CA ILE A 356 -6.40 20.36 -1.36
C ILE A 356 -5.94 21.82 -1.19
N SER A 357 -4.82 22.23 -1.81
CA SER A 357 -4.30 23.60 -1.76
C SER A 357 -5.23 24.63 -2.43
N ALA A 358 -6.24 24.18 -3.18
CA ALA A 358 -7.30 25.02 -3.74
C ALA A 358 -8.19 25.68 -2.68
N LEU A 359 -8.27 25.11 -1.46
CA LEU A 359 -9.02 25.68 -0.35
C LEU A 359 -8.54 27.10 0.01
N ASP A 360 -9.42 27.91 0.60
CA ASP A 360 -8.99 29.15 1.25
C ASP A 360 -8.11 28.87 2.48
N GLU A 361 -7.43 29.90 3.00
CA GLU A 361 -6.41 29.75 4.03
C GLU A 361 -6.95 29.17 5.36
N ASN A 362 -8.22 29.46 5.68
CA ASN A 362 -8.86 28.93 6.89
C ASN A 362 -9.25 27.47 6.70
N ASP A 363 -9.95 27.11 5.63
CA ASP A 363 -10.35 25.73 5.36
C ASP A 363 -9.14 24.81 5.10
N PHE A 364 -8.07 25.34 4.48
CA PHE A 364 -6.81 24.60 4.32
C PHE A 364 -6.11 24.37 5.67
N LYS A 365 -6.10 25.37 6.56
CA LYS A 365 -5.58 25.20 7.92
C LYS A 365 -6.39 24.17 8.69
N GLU A 366 -7.72 24.28 8.68
CA GLU A 366 -8.64 23.34 9.35
C GLU A 366 -8.45 21.91 8.82
N TYR A 367 -8.32 21.71 7.51
CA TYR A 367 -8.03 20.41 6.91
C TYR A 367 -6.76 19.78 7.50
N ASN A 368 -5.66 20.55 7.55
CA ASN A 368 -4.38 20.07 8.08
C ASN A 368 -4.45 19.81 9.59
N GLU A 369 -5.15 20.65 10.35
CA GLU A 369 -5.37 20.46 11.79
C GLU A 369 -6.22 19.21 12.06
N LEU A 370 -7.25 18.94 11.25
CA LEU A 370 -8.07 17.72 11.34
C LEU A 370 -7.27 16.46 10.99
N GLN A 371 -6.45 16.47 9.92
CA GLN A 371 -5.57 15.35 9.61
C GLN A 371 -4.57 15.07 10.75
N LYS A 372 -3.90 16.12 11.26
CA LYS A 372 -2.98 16.02 12.40
C LYS A 372 -3.70 15.49 13.65
N LEU A 373 -4.91 15.97 13.95
CA LEU A 373 -5.72 15.54 15.10
C LEU A 373 -6.10 14.06 14.99
N ILE A 374 -6.62 13.60 13.84
CA ILE A 374 -7.08 12.22 13.64
C ILE A 374 -5.89 11.26 13.68
N ALA A 375 -4.79 11.59 12.99
CA ALA A 375 -3.58 10.77 12.98
C ALA A 375 -2.91 10.69 14.37
N LYS A 376 -2.86 11.81 15.10
CA LYS A 376 -2.38 11.88 16.49
C LYS A 376 -3.26 11.06 17.43
N ALA A 377 -4.59 11.22 17.35
CA ALA A 377 -5.53 10.48 18.18
C ALA A 377 -5.41 8.96 17.95
N TYR A 378 -5.25 8.51 16.71
CA TYR A 378 -4.96 7.10 16.42
C TYR A 378 -3.66 6.63 17.08
N ALA A 379 -2.58 7.41 17.00
CA ALA A 379 -1.29 6.99 17.57
C ALA A 379 -1.25 7.00 19.10
N GLU A 380 -1.85 8.01 19.74
CA GLU A 380 -1.65 8.31 21.16
C GLU A 380 -2.78 7.85 22.08
N THR A 381 -3.99 7.55 21.57
CA THR A 381 -5.14 7.22 22.43
C THR A 381 -4.87 5.96 23.25
N SER A 382 -4.82 6.14 24.58
CA SER A 382 -4.85 5.04 25.55
C SER A 382 -6.15 4.24 25.46
N VAL A 383 -6.02 2.93 25.48
CA VAL A 383 -7.09 1.93 25.43
C VAL A 383 -7.01 1.06 26.69
N CYS A 384 -8.18 0.77 27.26
CA CYS A 384 -8.35 0.00 28.49
C CYS A 384 -8.99 -1.35 28.14
N GLU A 385 -8.45 -2.49 28.57
CA GLU A 385 -9.09 -3.80 28.29
C GLU A 385 -10.44 -3.95 29.03
N THR A 386 -10.63 -3.23 30.15
CA THR A 386 -11.89 -3.14 30.88
C THR A 386 -12.19 -1.69 31.27
N GLY A 387 -13.48 -1.32 31.33
CA GLY A 387 -13.92 0.06 31.60
C GLY A 387 -13.69 0.56 33.03
N ASN A 388 -13.27 -0.32 33.95
CA ASN A 388 -13.00 0.02 35.35
C ASN A 388 -11.49 0.16 35.66
N ALA A 389 -10.62 0.08 34.65
CA ALA A 389 -9.18 0.20 34.84
C ALA A 389 -8.77 1.65 35.16
N THR A 390 -8.03 1.85 36.26
CA THR A 390 -7.47 3.15 36.65
C THR A 390 -6.30 3.60 35.78
N ILE A 391 -5.67 2.68 35.06
CA ILE A 391 -4.60 2.92 34.09
C ILE A 391 -4.96 2.18 32.81
N CYS A 392 -4.84 2.85 31.67
CA CYS A 392 -5.13 2.30 30.34
C CYS A 392 -3.81 2.22 29.55
N PRO A 393 -3.07 1.09 29.63
CA PRO A 393 -1.67 1.04 29.24
C PRO A 393 -1.45 0.92 27.73
N TYR A 394 -2.45 0.48 26.96
CA TYR A 394 -2.28 0.11 25.56
C TYR A 394 -2.53 1.29 24.61
N ARG A 395 -1.67 1.43 23.60
CA ARG A 395 -1.91 2.19 22.37
C ARG A 395 -2.18 1.24 21.21
N VAL A 396 -2.50 1.79 20.04
CA VAL A 396 -2.85 0.99 18.85
C VAL A 396 -1.66 0.16 18.35
N SER A 397 -0.42 0.67 18.48
CA SER A 397 0.81 -0.11 18.25
C SER A 397 0.83 -1.41 19.05
N ASP A 398 0.49 -1.31 20.32
CA ASP A 398 0.66 -2.38 21.29
C ASP A 398 -0.44 -3.42 21.09
N ILE A 399 -1.66 -2.97 20.78
CA ILE A 399 -2.80 -3.84 20.43
C ILE A 399 -2.54 -4.62 19.13
N VAL A 400 -1.88 -4.02 18.13
CA VAL A 400 -1.47 -4.74 16.91
C VAL A 400 -0.51 -5.87 17.24
N SER A 401 0.54 -5.60 18.03
CA SER A 401 1.51 -6.62 18.45
C SER A 401 0.91 -7.70 19.36
N ILE A 402 -0.04 -7.34 20.24
CA ILE A 402 -0.72 -8.28 21.13
C ILE A 402 -1.68 -9.18 20.34
N ILE A 403 -2.58 -8.62 19.52
CA ILE A 403 -3.63 -9.40 18.83
C ILE A 403 -3.03 -10.39 17.81
N ALA A 404 -1.88 -10.09 17.20
CA ALA A 404 -1.16 -11.05 16.37
C ALA A 404 -0.86 -12.38 17.10
N HIS A 405 -0.40 -12.28 18.35
CA HIS A 405 0.01 -13.43 19.15
C HIS A 405 -1.08 -13.95 20.09
N GLU A 406 -2.26 -13.31 20.11
CA GLU A 406 -3.35 -13.65 21.03
C GLU A 406 -4.11 -14.91 20.58
N ASN A 407 -4.32 -15.81 21.54
CA ASN A 407 -5.01 -17.10 21.41
C ASN A 407 -6.24 -17.22 22.35
N ASP A 408 -6.46 -16.30 23.29
CA ASP A 408 -7.78 -16.14 23.94
C ASP A 408 -8.70 -15.28 23.06
N ALA A 409 -9.71 -15.92 22.46
CA ALA A 409 -10.75 -15.25 21.68
C ALA A 409 -11.47 -14.16 22.48
N SER A 410 -11.64 -14.35 23.80
CA SER A 410 -12.31 -13.40 24.69
C SER A 410 -11.48 -12.14 24.92
N LYS A 411 -10.15 -12.27 25.03
CA LYS A 411 -9.21 -11.13 25.13
C LYS A 411 -9.06 -10.41 23.80
N ALA A 412 -8.92 -11.14 22.69
CA ALA A 412 -8.95 -10.55 21.35
C ALA A 412 -10.24 -9.77 21.09
N PHE A 413 -11.39 -10.31 21.51
CA PHE A 413 -12.70 -9.65 21.48
C PHE A 413 -12.70 -8.34 22.30
N ARG A 414 -12.27 -8.39 23.58
CA ARG A 414 -12.23 -7.20 24.46
C ARG A 414 -11.36 -6.09 23.85
N LEU A 415 -10.17 -6.42 23.38
CA LEU A 415 -9.24 -5.46 22.77
C LEU A 415 -9.78 -4.89 21.45
N TRP A 416 -10.41 -5.72 20.60
CA TRP A 416 -11.00 -5.30 19.32
C TRP A 416 -12.13 -4.28 19.51
N VAL A 417 -12.98 -4.47 20.53
CA VAL A 417 -14.07 -3.55 20.90
C VAL A 417 -13.50 -2.29 21.55
N ALA A 418 -12.69 -2.43 22.59
CA ALA A 418 -12.15 -1.30 23.36
C ALA A 418 -11.36 -0.31 22.48
N LEU A 419 -10.58 -0.80 21.50
CA LEU A 419 -9.88 0.02 20.52
C LEU A 419 -10.84 0.93 19.71
N ARG A 420 -11.96 0.37 19.25
CA ARG A 420 -12.94 1.10 18.44
C ARG A 420 -13.73 2.09 19.28
N ASP A 421 -14.14 1.69 20.46
CA ASP A 421 -14.90 2.54 21.38
C ASP A 421 -14.05 3.72 21.89
N ALA A 422 -12.73 3.52 22.03
CA ALA A 422 -11.78 4.57 22.40
C ALA A 422 -11.53 5.60 21.29
N LEU A 423 -11.70 5.25 20.00
CA LEU A 423 -11.38 6.12 18.85
C LEU A 423 -12.63 6.65 18.12
N GLY A 424 -13.52 5.76 17.72
CA GLY A 424 -14.61 5.97 16.76
C GLY A 424 -15.55 7.12 17.11
N PRO A 425 -16.25 7.06 18.26
CA PRO A 425 -17.18 8.10 18.67
C PRO A 425 -16.55 9.50 18.81
N LYS A 426 -15.25 9.58 19.13
CA LYS A 426 -14.50 10.84 19.24
C LYS A 426 -14.18 11.44 17.87
N LEU A 427 -13.81 10.59 16.90
CA LEU A 427 -13.27 11.01 15.61
C LEU A 427 -14.31 11.07 14.48
N ALA A 428 -15.51 10.53 14.66
CA ALA A 428 -16.58 10.53 13.65
C ALA A 428 -16.94 11.93 13.13
N VAL A 429 -16.97 12.94 14.01
CA VAL A 429 -17.27 14.34 13.63
C VAL A 429 -16.08 14.96 12.86
N SER A 430 -14.86 14.79 13.38
CA SER A 430 -13.63 15.30 12.76
C SER A 430 -13.41 14.71 11.36
N TYR A 431 -13.61 13.40 11.19
CA TYR A 431 -13.48 12.74 9.89
C TYR A 431 -14.57 13.18 8.91
N LYS A 432 -15.82 13.37 9.37
CA LYS A 432 -16.87 13.93 8.51
C LYS A 432 -16.49 15.33 8.01
N ARG A 433 -16.01 16.22 8.88
CA ARG A 433 -15.57 17.57 8.48
C ARG A 433 -14.37 17.52 7.53
N LEU A 434 -13.45 16.57 7.71
CA LEU A 434 -12.35 16.31 6.78
C LEU A 434 -12.88 15.92 5.38
N ILE A 435 -13.87 15.02 5.30
CA ILE A 435 -14.55 14.66 4.04
C ILE A 435 -15.24 15.87 3.40
N ASP A 436 -15.95 16.70 4.19
CA ASP A 436 -16.61 17.92 3.69
C ASP A 436 -15.58 18.90 3.08
N LEU A 437 -14.40 19.04 3.69
CA LEU A 437 -13.29 19.86 3.19
C LEU A 437 -12.65 19.26 1.93
N THR A 438 -12.40 17.95 1.88
CA THR A 438 -11.94 17.25 0.67
C THR A 438 -12.93 17.44 -0.49
N ASN A 439 -14.24 17.37 -0.21
CA ASN A 439 -15.30 17.61 -1.19
C ASN A 439 -15.36 19.09 -1.66
N LYS A 440 -15.07 20.06 -0.79
CA LYS A 440 -14.92 21.47 -1.19
C LYS A 440 -13.69 21.66 -2.09
N GLY A 441 -12.54 21.09 -1.71
CA GLY A 441 -11.30 21.13 -2.50
C GLY A 441 -11.48 20.52 -3.90
N ALA A 442 -12.13 19.35 -3.99
CA ALA A 442 -12.42 18.69 -5.25
C ALA A 442 -13.28 19.58 -6.19
N LYS A 443 -14.31 20.24 -5.65
CA LYS A 443 -15.18 21.15 -6.42
C LYS A 443 -14.45 22.39 -6.91
N LEU A 444 -13.50 22.92 -6.13
CA LEU A 444 -12.64 24.04 -6.55
C LEU A 444 -11.64 23.65 -7.66
N ASN A 445 -11.28 22.36 -7.78
CA ASN A 445 -10.47 21.84 -8.90
C ASN A 445 -11.29 21.46 -10.15
N GLY A 446 -12.63 21.50 -10.07
CA GLY A 446 -13.56 21.16 -11.15
C GLY A 446 -14.09 19.71 -11.13
N PHE A 447 -13.84 18.94 -10.07
CA PHE A 447 -14.41 17.60 -9.87
C PHE A 447 -15.76 17.68 -9.14
N SER A 448 -16.59 16.64 -9.25
CA SER A 448 -17.87 16.55 -8.53
C SER A 448 -17.70 16.36 -7.02
N ASP A 449 -16.69 15.57 -6.63
CA ASP A 449 -16.51 15.00 -5.30
C ASP A 449 -15.04 14.52 -5.12
N GLY A 450 -14.64 14.29 -3.87
CA GLY A 450 -13.31 13.84 -3.49
C GLY A 450 -12.91 12.49 -4.08
N GLY A 451 -13.85 11.57 -4.26
CA GLY A 451 -13.61 10.27 -4.89
C GLY A 451 -13.26 10.40 -6.37
N THR A 452 -13.94 11.29 -7.09
CA THR A 452 -13.66 11.60 -8.51
C THR A 452 -12.31 12.30 -8.66
N MET A 453 -11.93 13.19 -7.74
CA MET A 453 -10.58 13.74 -7.68
C MET A 453 -9.53 12.65 -7.41
N TRP A 454 -9.76 11.75 -6.45
CA TRP A 454 -8.86 10.65 -6.12
C TRP A 454 -8.71 9.60 -7.24
N ARG A 455 -9.75 9.38 -8.04
CA ARG A 455 -9.70 8.49 -9.21
C ARG A 455 -9.02 9.11 -10.42
N SER A 456 -8.94 10.44 -10.54
CA SER A 456 -8.48 11.10 -11.78
C SER A 456 -7.09 10.68 -12.32
N PRO A 457 -6.11 10.23 -11.51
CA PRO A 457 -4.85 9.66 -12.02
C PRO A 457 -4.98 8.27 -12.67
N TYR A 458 -6.12 7.61 -12.49
CA TYR A 458 -6.42 6.26 -13.03
C TYR A 458 -7.37 6.30 -14.24
N GLU A 459 -8.19 7.36 -14.35
CA GLU A 459 -9.17 7.54 -15.43
C GLU A 459 -8.53 7.84 -16.81
N GLN A 460 -9.30 7.62 -17.89
CA GLN A 460 -8.83 7.73 -19.29
C GLN A 460 -8.87 9.18 -19.85
N PHE A 461 -8.34 10.16 -19.12
CA PHE A 461 -8.34 11.57 -19.58
C PHE A 461 -7.09 11.90 -20.42
N THR A 462 -7.26 12.26 -21.70
CA THR A 462 -6.19 12.91 -22.48
C THR A 462 -6.17 14.43 -22.28
N SER A 463 -7.29 15.00 -21.86
CA SER A 463 -7.40 16.38 -21.34
C SER A 463 -8.50 16.51 -20.27
N ARG A 464 -8.42 17.54 -19.41
CA ARG A 464 -9.42 17.80 -18.35
C ARG A 464 -10.81 18.18 -18.89
N HIS A 465 -10.91 18.57 -20.16
CA HIS A 465 -12.16 19.03 -20.78
C HIS A 465 -12.92 17.94 -21.56
N GLU A 466 -12.31 16.77 -21.75
CA GLU A 466 -13.02 15.59 -22.26
C GLU A 466 -13.95 15.07 -21.18
N LYS A 467 -15.25 15.35 -21.32
CA LYS A 467 -16.27 14.80 -20.42
C LYS A 467 -16.24 13.27 -20.52
N ALA A 468 -15.84 12.62 -19.44
CA ALA A 468 -15.99 11.18 -19.32
C ALA A 468 -17.48 10.80 -19.37
N GLU A 469 -17.87 10.02 -20.37
CA GLU A 469 -18.94 9.04 -20.19
C GLU A 469 -18.44 7.97 -19.22
N GLN A 470 -18.45 8.32 -17.93
CA GLN A 470 -18.23 7.43 -16.79
C GLN A 470 -17.00 6.52 -16.93
N SER A 471 -15.80 7.14 -16.96
CA SER A 471 -14.52 6.43 -17.05
C SER A 471 -14.42 5.34 -15.98
N ASP A 472 -14.07 4.15 -16.42
CA ASP A 472 -14.44 2.94 -15.69
C ASP A 472 -13.38 2.44 -14.70
N THR A 473 -12.79 3.34 -13.90
CA THR A 473 -11.95 2.90 -12.77
C THR A 473 -12.77 2.10 -11.75
N VAL A 474 -14.05 2.44 -11.55
CA VAL A 474 -14.93 1.78 -10.58
C VAL A 474 -15.30 0.35 -11.01
N ALA A 475 -15.80 0.10 -12.22
CA ALA A 475 -16.10 -1.28 -12.63
C ALA A 475 -14.87 -2.03 -13.15
N LEU A 476 -13.73 -1.38 -13.45
CA LEU A 476 -12.43 -2.06 -13.50
C LEU A 476 -12.06 -2.63 -12.12
N LEU A 477 -12.17 -1.85 -11.04
CA LEU A 477 -11.95 -2.36 -9.68
C LEU A 477 -12.93 -3.51 -9.36
N GLN A 478 -14.22 -3.39 -9.72
CA GLN A 478 -15.19 -4.49 -9.55
C GLN A 478 -14.87 -5.73 -10.40
N LYS A 479 -14.43 -5.57 -11.66
CA LYS A 479 -13.99 -6.66 -12.56
C LYS A 479 -12.79 -7.38 -11.96
N LEU A 480 -11.78 -6.64 -11.50
CA LEU A 480 -10.59 -7.21 -10.88
C LEU A 480 -10.93 -7.92 -9.56
N TYR A 481 -11.77 -7.31 -8.72
CA TYR A 481 -12.30 -7.96 -7.51
C TYR A 481 -13.03 -9.27 -7.85
N GLN A 482 -13.88 -9.29 -8.89
CA GLN A 482 -14.55 -10.50 -9.37
C GLN A 482 -13.57 -11.58 -9.88
N GLN A 483 -12.45 -11.20 -10.50
CA GLN A 483 -11.41 -12.16 -10.92
C GLN A 483 -10.67 -12.79 -9.73
N ILE A 484 -10.40 -12.04 -8.66
CA ILE A 484 -9.64 -12.55 -7.49
C ILE A 484 -10.52 -13.24 -6.44
N SER A 485 -11.83 -12.94 -6.41
CA SER A 485 -12.77 -13.45 -5.42
C SER A 485 -12.80 -14.99 -5.30
N PRO A 486 -12.68 -15.80 -6.38
CA PRO A 486 -12.63 -17.26 -6.25
C PRO A 486 -11.44 -17.77 -5.41
N PHE A 487 -10.23 -17.25 -5.65
CA PHE A 487 -9.03 -17.60 -4.87
C PHE A 487 -9.18 -17.11 -3.42
N TYR A 488 -9.64 -15.87 -3.21
CA TYR A 488 -9.88 -15.36 -1.86
C TYR A 488 -10.92 -16.20 -1.09
N LYS A 489 -12.00 -16.65 -1.72
CA LYS A 489 -12.99 -17.54 -1.10
C LYS A 489 -12.41 -18.90 -0.71
N GLN A 490 -11.45 -19.45 -1.47
CA GLN A 490 -10.74 -20.68 -1.10
C GLN A 490 -9.81 -20.47 0.11
N LEU A 491 -9.06 -19.37 0.14
CA LEU A 491 -8.16 -19.02 1.25
C LEU A 491 -8.94 -18.69 2.54
N HIS A 492 -10.03 -17.93 2.42
CA HIS A 492 -10.98 -17.63 3.50
C HIS A 492 -11.61 -18.89 4.06
N ALA A 493 -12.14 -19.78 3.22
CA ALA A 493 -12.73 -21.05 3.67
C ALA A 493 -11.70 -21.96 4.37
N TYR A 494 -10.44 -21.95 3.92
CA TYR A 494 -9.36 -22.68 4.58
C TYR A 494 -9.08 -22.11 5.98
N ILE A 495 -8.78 -20.82 6.09
CA ILE A 495 -8.52 -20.13 7.39
C ILE A 495 -9.70 -20.27 8.34
N ARG A 496 -10.93 -20.06 7.86
CA ARG A 496 -12.16 -20.20 8.65
C ARG A 496 -12.28 -21.57 9.33
N ARG A 497 -11.83 -22.64 8.67
CA ARG A 497 -11.84 -24.00 9.23
C ARG A 497 -10.73 -24.19 10.28
N GLN A 498 -9.62 -23.46 10.21
CA GLN A 498 -8.54 -23.55 11.21
C GLN A 498 -8.84 -22.81 12.51
N ILE A 499 -9.55 -21.67 12.46
CA ILE A 499 -9.84 -20.82 13.63
C ILE A 499 -10.43 -21.57 14.84
N PRO A 500 -11.41 -22.51 14.70
CA PRO A 500 -11.91 -23.32 15.82
C PRO A 500 -10.87 -24.24 16.47
N ALA A 501 -9.82 -24.63 15.75
CA ALA A 501 -8.74 -25.47 16.27
C ALA A 501 -7.74 -24.65 17.10
N LEU A 502 -7.50 -23.39 16.69
CA LEU A 502 -6.56 -22.46 17.33
C LEU A 502 -7.12 -21.87 18.63
N TYR A 503 -8.35 -21.38 18.59
CA TYR A 503 -9.01 -20.70 19.71
C TYR A 503 -9.84 -21.65 20.59
N GLY A 504 -10.09 -22.88 20.13
CA GLY A 504 -10.98 -23.86 20.76
C GLY A 504 -12.45 -23.65 20.39
N LEU A 505 -13.13 -24.72 19.98
CA LEU A 505 -14.50 -24.69 19.43
C LEU A 505 -15.53 -24.00 20.35
N THR A 506 -15.41 -24.19 21.68
CA THR A 506 -16.28 -23.56 22.68
C THR A 506 -16.15 -22.04 22.73
N ASN A 507 -14.98 -21.52 22.40
CA ASN A 507 -14.62 -20.11 22.57
C ASN A 507 -14.97 -19.27 21.32
N VAL A 508 -15.28 -19.94 20.21
CA VAL A 508 -15.64 -19.31 18.93
C VAL A 508 -17.10 -19.58 18.54
N SER A 509 -18.01 -19.66 19.50
CA SER A 509 -19.44 -19.96 19.28
C SER A 509 -20.15 -19.06 18.25
N ASN A 510 -19.69 -17.82 18.06
CA ASN A 510 -20.20 -16.87 17.06
C ASN A 510 -19.65 -17.08 15.62
N LEU A 511 -18.73 -18.04 15.43
CA LEU A 511 -18.15 -18.43 14.16
C LEU A 511 -18.91 -19.62 13.55
N THR A 512 -19.30 -19.48 12.29
CA THR A 512 -20.12 -20.45 11.56
C THR A 512 -19.37 -21.01 10.36
N ARG A 513 -19.53 -22.30 10.05
CA ARG A 513 -18.76 -23.00 9.01
C ARG A 513 -19.05 -22.53 7.59
N ASP A 514 -20.18 -21.86 7.38
CA ASP A 514 -20.69 -21.36 6.10
C ASP A 514 -20.94 -19.83 6.07
N GLY A 515 -20.52 -19.10 7.11
CA GLY A 515 -20.75 -17.66 7.26
C GLY A 515 -19.47 -16.83 7.51
N PRO A 516 -19.58 -15.50 7.64
CA PRO A 516 -18.42 -14.60 7.76
C PRO A 516 -17.65 -14.77 9.08
N ILE A 517 -16.34 -14.52 9.03
CA ILE A 517 -15.44 -14.63 10.18
C ILE A 517 -15.64 -13.41 11.09
N PRO A 518 -15.84 -13.58 12.42
CA PRO A 518 -15.80 -12.47 13.38
C PRO A 518 -14.42 -11.80 13.39
N ALA A 519 -14.35 -10.50 13.12
CA ALA A 519 -13.12 -9.76 12.85
C ALA A 519 -12.01 -9.92 13.91
N HIS A 520 -12.37 -9.98 15.19
CA HIS A 520 -11.42 -10.17 16.30
C HIS A 520 -10.62 -11.48 16.27
N LEU A 521 -11.10 -12.52 15.55
CA LEU A 521 -10.43 -13.82 15.48
C LEU A 521 -9.31 -13.86 14.42
N LEU A 522 -9.12 -12.80 13.62
CA LEU A 522 -8.21 -12.80 12.46
C LEU A 522 -6.75 -12.45 12.77
N LYS A 523 -6.35 -12.39 14.06
CA LYS A 523 -5.01 -11.98 14.50
C LYS A 523 -4.53 -10.61 13.95
N SER A 524 -5.45 -9.76 13.50
CA SER A 524 -5.22 -8.38 13.05
C SER A 524 -6.35 -7.47 13.54
N ILE A 525 -6.03 -6.20 13.86
CA ILE A 525 -7.06 -5.21 14.20
C ILE A 525 -7.98 -4.88 13.01
N ALA A 526 -7.51 -5.08 11.78
CA ALA A 526 -8.19 -4.71 10.54
C ALA A 526 -8.64 -5.92 9.70
N GLY A 527 -8.09 -7.11 9.96
CA GLY A 527 -8.36 -8.31 9.16
C GLY A 527 -7.72 -8.27 7.76
N ASP A 528 -6.75 -7.37 7.55
CA ASP A 528 -6.13 -7.03 6.26
C ASP A 528 -4.75 -7.69 6.03
N ASN A 529 -4.23 -8.37 7.05
CA ASN A 529 -3.02 -9.18 7.04
C ASN A 529 -3.27 -10.35 8.01
N TRP A 530 -2.99 -11.57 7.55
CA TRP A 530 -3.26 -12.84 8.24
C TRP A 530 -1.96 -13.62 8.52
N ILE A 531 -0.78 -13.00 8.38
CA ILE A 531 0.54 -13.67 8.46
C ILE A 531 0.76 -14.40 9.78
N ALA A 532 0.16 -13.90 10.87
CA ALA A 532 0.25 -14.47 12.21
C ALA A 532 -0.43 -15.85 12.37
N PHE A 533 -1.18 -16.32 11.38
CA PHE A 533 -1.65 -17.72 11.34
C PHE A 533 -0.62 -18.69 10.76
N TYR A 534 0.38 -18.20 10.01
CA TYR A 534 1.18 -19.02 9.10
C TYR A 534 1.79 -20.27 9.75
N GLN A 535 2.37 -20.13 10.95
CA GLN A 535 3.02 -21.25 11.64
C GLN A 535 2.03 -22.34 12.06
N ASP A 536 0.89 -21.98 12.64
CA ASP A 536 -0.11 -22.96 13.09
C ASP A 536 -0.91 -23.59 11.92
N THR A 537 -0.94 -22.92 10.76
CA THR A 537 -1.78 -23.30 9.62
C THR A 537 -1.02 -23.67 8.35
N LYS A 538 0.32 -23.83 8.41
CA LYS A 538 1.16 -24.13 7.23
C LYS A 538 0.71 -25.42 6.50
N PRO A 539 0.51 -25.37 5.16
CA PRO A 539 0.07 -26.50 4.34
C PRO A 539 0.87 -27.80 4.57
N PHE A 540 2.18 -27.71 4.76
CA PHE A 540 3.10 -28.84 4.97
C PHE A 540 4.14 -28.55 6.06
N GLU A 541 4.76 -29.59 6.61
CA GLU A 541 5.85 -29.42 7.59
C GLU A 541 7.19 -29.00 6.98
N ASP A 542 7.42 -29.27 5.68
CA ASP A 542 8.64 -28.89 4.96
C ASP A 542 8.95 -27.39 5.09
N GLU A 543 9.93 -27.03 5.92
CA GLU A 543 10.39 -25.65 6.11
C GLU A 543 11.07 -25.08 4.87
N ASP A 544 10.87 -23.79 4.59
CA ASP A 544 11.56 -23.12 3.46
C ASP A 544 12.91 -22.53 3.89
N ASP A 545 13.92 -23.41 3.94
CA ASP A 545 15.32 -23.08 4.25
C ASP A 545 15.93 -21.97 3.38
N LEU A 546 15.30 -21.58 2.26
CA LEU A 546 15.81 -20.62 1.28
C LEU A 546 16.27 -19.30 1.91
N ALA A 547 15.50 -18.74 2.84
CA ALA A 547 15.86 -17.48 3.51
C ALA A 547 17.11 -17.62 4.40
N ARG A 548 17.20 -18.74 5.15
CA ARG A 548 18.33 -19.07 6.02
C ARG A 548 19.60 -19.35 5.20
N GLU A 549 19.50 -20.14 4.12
CA GLU A 549 20.63 -20.47 3.26
C GLU A 549 21.19 -19.21 2.58
N VAL A 550 20.33 -18.30 2.11
CA VAL A 550 20.74 -17.00 1.55
C VAL A 550 21.44 -16.14 2.60
N GLN A 551 20.90 -16.01 3.81
CA GLN A 551 21.52 -15.26 4.91
C GLN A 551 22.89 -15.83 5.29
N GLU A 552 22.98 -17.14 5.50
CA GLU A 552 24.23 -17.83 5.80
C GLU A 552 25.28 -17.63 4.69
N ASN A 553 24.87 -17.70 3.42
CA ASN A 553 25.82 -17.59 2.30
C ASN A 553 26.22 -16.13 2.02
N LEU A 554 25.36 -15.14 2.27
CA LEU A 554 25.75 -13.72 2.32
C LEU A 554 26.86 -13.51 3.36
N GLN A 555 26.71 -14.08 4.56
CA GLN A 555 27.73 -14.02 5.62
C GLN A 555 29.02 -14.75 5.23
N LYS A 556 28.95 -16.00 4.76
CA LYS A 556 30.12 -16.81 4.32
C LYS A 556 30.90 -16.17 3.16
N LEU A 557 30.22 -15.40 2.31
CA LEU A 557 30.82 -14.64 1.20
C LEU A 557 31.29 -13.22 1.61
N ASN A 558 31.26 -12.89 2.91
CA ASN A 558 31.63 -11.58 3.47
C ASN A 558 30.89 -10.39 2.82
N TYR A 559 29.59 -10.55 2.53
CA TYR A 559 28.79 -9.43 2.05
C TYR A 559 28.62 -8.37 3.15
N THR A 560 28.72 -7.11 2.74
CA THR A 560 28.10 -6.00 3.43
C THR A 560 26.80 -5.65 2.71
N VAL A 561 25.87 -4.98 3.39
CA VAL A 561 24.65 -4.49 2.72
C VAL A 561 24.99 -3.53 1.57
N LYS A 562 26.07 -2.74 1.68
CA LYS A 562 26.57 -1.92 0.57
C LYS A 562 27.10 -2.77 -0.61
N SER A 563 27.73 -3.93 -0.36
CA SER A 563 28.11 -4.85 -1.45
C SER A 563 26.90 -5.58 -2.04
N MET A 564 25.84 -5.82 -1.25
CA MET A 564 24.55 -6.35 -1.74
C MET A 564 23.89 -5.39 -2.74
N PHE A 565 23.90 -4.08 -2.44
CA PHE A 565 23.52 -3.04 -3.40
C PHE A 565 24.48 -2.96 -4.60
N LYS A 566 25.82 -3.03 -4.42
CA LYS A 566 26.77 -3.10 -5.56
C LYS A 566 26.47 -4.30 -6.47
N GLN A 567 26.12 -5.46 -5.92
CA GLN A 567 25.86 -6.68 -6.69
C GLN A 567 24.55 -6.60 -7.48
N THR A 568 23.48 -6.11 -6.85
CA THR A 568 22.20 -5.82 -7.53
C THR A 568 22.40 -4.81 -8.67
N TYR A 569 23.21 -3.78 -8.44
CA TYR A 569 23.60 -2.82 -9.46
C TYR A 569 24.37 -3.46 -10.61
N LYS A 570 25.29 -4.41 -10.37
CA LYS A 570 25.96 -5.18 -11.43
C LYS A 570 24.97 -5.97 -12.30
N THR A 571 23.94 -6.59 -11.73
CA THR A 571 22.89 -7.26 -12.50
C THR A 571 22.05 -6.28 -13.33
N LEU A 572 21.68 -5.12 -12.77
CA LEU A 572 20.98 -4.09 -13.54
C LEU A 572 21.87 -3.53 -14.67
N LYS A 573 23.19 -3.40 -14.46
CA LYS A 573 24.15 -3.08 -15.53
C LYS A 573 24.17 -4.14 -16.65
N GLN A 574 24.11 -5.43 -16.32
CA GLN A 574 24.02 -6.53 -17.31
C GLN A 574 22.70 -6.48 -18.11
N LEU A 575 21.60 -6.06 -17.49
CA LEU A 575 20.32 -5.76 -18.14
C LEU A 575 20.32 -4.46 -18.98
N GLY A 576 21.48 -3.80 -19.09
CA GLY A 576 21.69 -2.61 -19.90
C GLY A 576 21.10 -1.33 -19.30
N PHE A 577 21.00 -1.22 -17.98
CA PHE A 577 20.80 0.07 -17.31
C PHE A 577 22.11 0.87 -17.27
N ASP A 578 22.02 2.19 -17.09
CA ASP A 578 23.17 3.12 -17.15
C ASP A 578 24.04 3.13 -15.89
N LYS A 579 25.16 3.88 -15.91
CA LYS A 579 25.95 4.13 -14.68
C LYS A 579 25.21 5.15 -13.81
N LEU A 580 25.00 4.83 -12.53
CA LEU A 580 24.48 5.77 -11.53
C LEU A 580 25.58 6.75 -11.07
N PRO A 581 25.23 8.00 -10.69
CA PRO A 581 26.21 9.00 -10.29
C PRO A 581 26.91 8.64 -8.96
N PRO A 582 28.16 9.07 -8.72
CA PRO A 582 28.91 8.76 -7.49
C PRO A 582 28.24 9.25 -6.20
N SER A 583 27.39 10.28 -6.30
CA SER A 583 26.51 10.76 -5.22
C SER A 583 25.68 9.64 -4.57
N PHE A 584 25.20 8.69 -5.36
CA PHE A 584 24.41 7.56 -4.86
C PHE A 584 25.21 6.68 -3.88
N TRP A 585 26.47 6.38 -4.17
CA TRP A 585 27.32 5.51 -3.35
C TRP A 585 27.96 6.20 -2.14
N THR A 586 27.98 7.53 -2.14
CA THR A 586 28.62 8.37 -1.10
C THR A 586 27.62 9.02 -0.14
N LYS A 587 26.36 9.24 -0.56
CA LYS A 587 25.33 9.93 0.24
C LYS A 587 24.15 9.06 0.67
N SER A 588 24.00 7.86 0.12
CA SER A 588 22.95 6.92 0.56
C SER A 588 23.26 6.28 1.91
N ILE A 589 22.21 5.98 2.66
CA ILE A 589 22.26 5.20 3.89
C ILE A 589 21.68 3.82 3.57
N PHE A 590 22.53 2.79 3.61
CA PHE A 590 22.16 1.40 3.29
C PHE A 590 21.83 0.58 4.54
N THR A 591 22.46 0.91 5.67
CA THR A 591 22.30 0.29 6.99
C THR A 591 21.96 1.35 8.04
N ARG A 592 21.38 0.96 9.18
CA ARG A 592 21.14 1.90 10.29
C ARG A 592 22.47 2.51 10.76
N THR A 593 22.54 3.84 10.81
CA THR A 593 23.64 4.55 11.48
C THR A 593 23.24 4.80 12.93
N TRP A 594 24.07 4.37 13.88
CA TRP A 594 23.75 4.42 15.32
C TRP A 594 24.12 5.75 16.01
N SER A 595 24.98 6.56 15.41
CA SER A 595 25.42 7.86 15.97
C SER A 595 24.37 8.98 15.87
N LYS A 596 23.19 8.70 15.32
CA LYS A 596 22.05 9.62 15.21
C LYS A 596 20.73 8.86 15.20
N ASP A 597 19.67 9.48 15.72
CA ASP A 597 18.33 8.98 15.47
C ASP A 597 17.91 9.18 14.01
N MET A 598 17.30 8.14 13.45
CA MET A 598 16.88 8.08 12.05
C MET A 598 15.68 7.16 11.87
N LEU A 599 14.88 7.47 10.85
CA LEU A 599 13.63 6.77 10.53
C LEU A 599 13.90 5.62 9.57
N CYS A 600 14.07 4.42 10.11
CA CYS A 600 14.35 3.23 9.31
C CYS A 600 13.18 2.84 8.39
N HIS A 601 11.95 2.82 8.92
CA HIS A 601 10.76 2.39 8.18
C HIS A 601 9.87 3.59 7.78
N PRO A 602 9.29 3.60 6.57
CA PRO A 602 9.57 2.67 5.46
C PRO A 602 10.97 2.91 4.85
N PRO A 603 11.62 1.89 4.26
CA PRO A 603 12.79 2.09 3.41
C PRO A 603 12.38 2.81 2.11
N ALA A 604 13.21 3.75 1.63
CA ALA A 604 12.82 4.64 0.54
C ALA A 604 13.98 5.04 -0.39
N ALA A 605 13.62 5.41 -1.61
CA ALA A 605 14.48 6.06 -2.61
C ALA A 605 14.13 7.56 -2.70
N TYR A 606 15.10 8.40 -3.05
CA TYR A 606 14.98 9.86 -3.11
C TYR A 606 15.61 10.41 -4.39
N ASP A 607 14.87 11.26 -5.10
CA ASP A 607 15.39 12.24 -6.07
C ASP A 607 15.62 13.56 -5.30
N MET A 608 16.86 14.05 -5.25
CA MET A 608 17.18 15.31 -4.56
C MET A 608 16.89 16.56 -5.42
N ARG A 609 16.11 16.39 -6.49
CA ARG A 609 15.54 17.43 -7.37
C ARG A 609 16.58 18.31 -8.07
N ASN A 610 17.79 17.78 -8.27
CA ASN A 610 18.92 18.47 -8.89
C ASN A 610 19.56 17.71 -10.06
N GLU A 611 18.90 16.66 -10.57
CA GLU A 611 19.32 15.80 -11.68
C GLU A 611 20.59 14.94 -11.45
N LEU A 612 21.34 15.18 -10.35
CA LEU A 612 22.70 14.67 -10.12
C LEU A 612 22.87 13.90 -8.80
N ASP A 613 21.91 13.98 -7.88
CA ASP A 613 21.99 13.45 -6.52
C ASP A 613 20.71 12.64 -6.24
N TYR A 614 20.86 11.32 -6.13
CA TYR A 614 19.80 10.35 -5.87
C TYR A 614 20.28 9.46 -4.74
N ARG A 615 19.41 9.10 -3.79
CA ARG A 615 19.82 8.43 -2.55
C ARG A 615 18.82 7.36 -2.12
N VAL A 616 19.29 6.30 -1.48
CA VAL A 616 18.43 5.40 -0.71
C VAL A 616 18.63 5.62 0.79
N LYS A 617 17.54 5.42 1.54
CA LYS A 617 17.51 5.36 3.01
C LYS A 617 16.90 4.02 3.41
N ALA A 618 17.76 3.02 3.56
CA ALA A 618 17.44 1.72 4.12
C ALA A 618 18.14 1.53 5.47
N CYS A 619 17.52 0.72 6.33
CA CYS A 619 18.19 0.09 7.46
C CYS A 619 18.19 -1.43 7.20
N ALA A 620 18.73 -1.82 6.04
CA ALA A 620 18.70 -3.21 5.60
C ALA A 620 19.74 -4.05 6.35
N HIS A 621 19.48 -5.35 6.46
CA HIS A 621 20.35 -6.37 7.02
C HIS A 621 20.79 -7.36 5.91
N LEU A 622 21.45 -8.47 6.27
CA LEU A 622 21.91 -9.50 5.32
C LEU A 622 20.87 -10.63 5.18
N THR A 623 19.63 -10.27 4.83
CA THR A 623 18.49 -11.20 4.74
C THR A 623 18.00 -11.34 3.30
N LEU A 624 17.23 -12.40 3.00
CA LEU A 624 16.56 -12.55 1.70
C LEU A 624 15.53 -11.42 1.42
N PRO A 625 14.65 -11.01 2.35
CA PRO A 625 13.81 -9.82 2.17
C PRO A 625 14.60 -8.53 1.88
N ASP A 626 15.77 -8.34 2.51
CA ASP A 626 16.64 -7.20 2.21
C ASP A 626 17.31 -7.30 0.83
N PHE A 627 17.66 -8.50 0.38
CA PHE A 627 18.15 -8.75 -0.98
C PHE A 627 17.08 -8.43 -2.04
N GLU A 628 15.80 -8.65 -1.74
CA GLU A 628 14.69 -8.20 -2.60
C GLU A 628 14.49 -6.68 -2.54
N LEU A 629 14.66 -6.10 -1.35
CA LEU A 629 14.59 -4.65 -1.13
C LEU A 629 15.68 -3.88 -1.89
N THR A 630 16.89 -4.42 -2.05
CA THR A 630 17.92 -3.78 -2.90
C THR A 630 17.46 -3.67 -4.35
N HIS A 631 16.81 -4.71 -4.89
CA HIS A 631 16.27 -4.73 -6.25
C HIS A 631 15.13 -3.72 -6.39
N LYS A 632 14.18 -3.74 -5.44
CA LYS A 632 13.07 -2.78 -5.36
C LYS A 632 13.57 -1.33 -5.36
N LEU A 633 14.54 -1.00 -4.51
CA LEU A 633 15.05 0.36 -4.35
C LEU A 633 15.97 0.81 -5.50
N LEU A 634 16.82 -0.06 -6.05
CA LEU A 634 17.66 0.32 -7.19
C LEU A 634 16.84 0.53 -8.46
N VAL A 635 15.82 -0.29 -8.71
CA VAL A 635 14.89 -0.09 -9.84
C VAL A 635 14.09 1.21 -9.67
N HIS A 636 13.77 1.61 -8.43
CA HIS A 636 13.15 2.90 -8.12
C HIS A 636 14.11 4.07 -8.44
N ILE A 637 15.36 3.99 -8.00
CA ILE A 637 16.42 4.97 -8.30
C ILE A 637 16.67 5.07 -9.80
N TYR A 638 16.64 3.95 -10.54
CA TYR A 638 16.71 4.00 -12.01
C TYR A 638 15.50 4.67 -12.64
N TYR A 639 14.28 4.47 -12.11
CA TYR A 639 13.11 5.21 -12.60
C TYR A 639 13.34 6.73 -12.49
N TYR A 640 13.75 7.20 -11.31
CA TYR A 640 14.10 8.61 -11.06
C TYR A 640 15.22 9.12 -11.98
N TYR A 641 16.28 8.33 -12.13
CA TYR A 641 17.44 8.70 -12.94
C TYR A 641 17.14 8.75 -14.45
N MET A 642 16.19 7.93 -14.93
CA MET A 642 15.83 7.85 -16.35
C MET A 642 14.97 9.03 -16.82
N TYR A 643 14.01 9.51 -16.04
CA TYR A 643 13.22 10.69 -16.42
C TYR A 643 13.91 12.03 -16.16
N ARG A 644 15.14 12.07 -15.65
CA ARG A 644 15.83 13.31 -15.23
C ARG A 644 15.85 14.43 -16.31
N GLU A 645 15.85 14.06 -17.58
CA GLU A 645 15.88 14.98 -18.74
C GLU A 645 14.48 15.45 -19.19
N GLN A 646 13.40 14.93 -18.61
CA GLN A 646 12.03 15.42 -18.85
C GLN A 646 11.84 16.85 -18.31
N PRO A 647 10.85 17.61 -18.83
CA PRO A 647 10.32 18.80 -18.17
C PRO A 647 9.91 18.49 -16.73
N LEU A 648 10.07 19.44 -15.80
CA LEU A 648 9.96 19.19 -14.36
C LEU A 648 8.65 18.49 -13.94
N LEU A 649 7.51 18.89 -14.50
CA LEU A 649 6.19 18.31 -14.20
C LEU A 649 6.00 16.88 -14.75
N PHE A 650 6.93 16.40 -15.58
CA PHE A 650 6.98 15.02 -16.07
C PHE A 650 8.04 14.16 -15.37
N ARG A 651 8.78 14.70 -14.41
CA ARG A 651 9.79 13.99 -13.59
C ARG A 651 9.15 13.21 -12.43
N GLU A 652 8.14 12.42 -12.78
CA GLU A 652 7.42 11.50 -11.91
C GLU A 652 7.07 10.23 -12.70
N ALA A 653 6.61 9.18 -12.02
CA ALA A 653 6.03 8.02 -12.70
C ALA A 653 4.62 8.32 -13.22
N THR A 654 4.19 7.63 -14.28
CA THR A 654 2.86 7.80 -14.91
C THR A 654 1.68 7.69 -13.95
N ASN A 655 1.76 6.76 -13.00
CA ASN A 655 1.06 6.82 -11.73
C ASN A 655 1.85 6.05 -10.65
N PRO A 656 1.51 6.22 -9.35
CA PRO A 656 2.27 5.60 -8.26
C PRO A 656 2.15 4.07 -8.21
N SER A 657 1.06 3.52 -8.77
CA SER A 657 0.84 2.07 -8.84
C SER A 657 1.76 1.38 -9.83
N LEU A 658 2.01 1.98 -11.00
CA LEU A 658 2.90 1.40 -12.01
C LEU A 658 4.36 1.39 -11.53
N LEU A 659 4.80 2.47 -10.87
CA LEU A 659 6.12 2.53 -10.22
C LEU A 659 6.31 1.42 -9.18
N THR A 660 5.28 1.20 -8.35
CA THR A 660 5.26 0.13 -7.34
C THR A 660 5.24 -1.25 -8.01
N ALA A 661 4.47 -1.42 -9.09
CA ALA A 661 4.37 -2.68 -9.84
C ALA A 661 5.68 -3.05 -10.55
N VAL A 662 6.35 -2.09 -11.20
CA VAL A 662 7.66 -2.29 -11.84
C VAL A 662 8.71 -2.66 -10.78
N THR A 663 8.77 -1.92 -9.67
CA THR A 663 9.78 -2.18 -8.63
C THR A 663 9.54 -3.49 -7.88
N ASN A 664 8.29 -3.86 -7.61
CA ASN A 664 7.93 -5.16 -7.03
C ASN A 664 8.19 -6.32 -8.00
N ALA A 665 7.96 -6.18 -9.31
CA ALA A 665 8.22 -7.25 -10.27
C ALA A 665 9.69 -7.69 -10.30
N PHE A 666 10.63 -6.74 -10.21
CA PHE A 666 12.06 -7.05 -10.05
C PHE A 666 12.39 -7.65 -8.68
N ALA A 667 11.74 -7.18 -7.61
CA ALA A 667 11.94 -7.70 -6.25
C ALA A 667 11.50 -9.18 -6.14
N ILE A 668 10.28 -9.51 -6.59
CA ILE A 668 9.75 -10.88 -6.62
C ILE A 668 10.67 -11.80 -7.43
N ASN A 669 11.23 -11.32 -8.54
CA ASN A 669 12.15 -12.11 -9.35
C ASN A 669 13.54 -12.29 -8.71
N ALA A 670 13.93 -11.51 -7.70
CA ALA A 670 15.16 -11.74 -6.95
C ALA A 670 15.13 -13.07 -6.16
N ARG A 671 13.94 -13.62 -5.88
CA ARG A 671 13.72 -14.98 -5.34
C ARG A 671 13.98 -16.11 -6.36
N ASN A 672 14.36 -15.82 -7.61
CA ASN A 672 14.61 -16.87 -8.60
C ASN A 672 15.82 -17.74 -8.19
N VAL A 673 15.59 -19.05 -8.06
CA VAL A 673 16.60 -20.01 -7.56
C VAL A 673 17.83 -20.10 -8.46
N GLU A 674 17.69 -20.03 -9.79
CA GLU A 674 18.86 -20.08 -10.69
C GLU A 674 19.68 -18.77 -10.64
N TYR A 675 19.03 -17.63 -10.39
CA TYR A 675 19.69 -16.35 -10.10
C TYR A 675 20.46 -16.40 -8.77
N LEU A 676 19.84 -16.93 -7.71
CA LEU A 676 20.50 -17.12 -6.41
C LEU A 676 21.67 -18.11 -6.48
N LYS A 677 21.56 -19.19 -7.27
CA LYS A 677 22.67 -20.12 -7.57
C LYS A 677 23.80 -19.43 -8.35
N MET A 678 23.49 -18.63 -9.37
CA MET A 678 24.47 -17.85 -10.13
C MET A 678 25.24 -16.89 -9.20
N MET A 679 24.54 -16.29 -8.23
CA MET A 679 25.12 -15.43 -7.19
C MET A 679 25.84 -16.19 -6.07
N LYS A 680 25.82 -17.54 -6.09
CA LYS A 680 26.35 -18.44 -5.04
C LYS A 680 25.70 -18.24 -3.66
N LEU A 681 24.47 -17.71 -3.63
CA LEU A 681 23.70 -17.49 -2.40
C LEU A 681 22.94 -18.75 -1.96
N ILE A 682 22.78 -19.74 -2.83
CA ILE A 682 22.27 -21.08 -2.51
C ILE A 682 23.01 -22.17 -3.31
N THR A 683 22.92 -23.40 -2.83
CA THR A 683 23.54 -24.59 -3.42
C THR A 683 22.72 -25.18 -4.59
N SER A 684 23.31 -26.14 -5.29
CA SER A 684 22.65 -26.87 -6.38
C SER A 684 21.55 -27.83 -5.90
N GLU A 685 21.59 -28.25 -4.64
CA GLU A 685 20.64 -29.20 -4.04
C GLU A 685 19.38 -28.52 -3.49
N THR A 686 19.40 -27.19 -3.34
CA THR A 686 18.24 -26.36 -2.97
C THR A 686 17.14 -26.47 -4.04
N GLY A 687 16.20 -27.39 -3.81
CA GLY A 687 15.16 -27.77 -4.76
C GLY A 687 13.75 -27.30 -4.38
N PHE A 688 12.99 -26.87 -5.38
CA PHE A 688 11.55 -26.60 -5.25
C PHE A 688 10.78 -27.91 -4.98
N SER A 689 10.58 -28.30 -3.71
CA SER A 689 9.54 -29.27 -3.38
C SER A 689 8.16 -28.64 -3.62
N ARG A 690 7.16 -29.44 -4.01
CA ARG A 690 5.76 -28.96 -4.12
C ARG A 690 5.30 -28.36 -2.78
N SER A 691 5.71 -28.97 -1.66
CA SER A 691 5.41 -28.54 -0.31
C SER A 691 5.96 -27.15 0.02
N LYS A 692 7.28 -26.95 -0.12
CA LYS A 692 7.95 -25.66 0.17
C LYS A 692 7.37 -24.54 -0.70
N SER A 693 7.15 -24.83 -1.98
CA SER A 693 6.54 -23.88 -2.92
C SER A 693 5.13 -23.44 -2.51
N ILE A 694 4.31 -24.37 -2.00
CA ILE A 694 2.95 -24.07 -1.50
C ILE A 694 3.02 -23.33 -0.16
N ASN A 695 3.91 -23.73 0.77
CA ASN A 695 4.14 -23.02 2.04
C ASN A 695 4.54 -21.55 1.79
N ARG A 696 5.51 -21.29 0.89
CA ARG A 696 5.95 -19.94 0.53
C ARG A 696 4.85 -19.10 -0.12
N LEU A 697 4.12 -19.66 -1.10
CA LEU A 697 2.97 -18.98 -1.70
C LEU A 697 1.85 -18.72 -0.69
N TYR A 698 1.67 -19.59 0.30
CA TYR A 698 0.68 -19.41 1.37
C TYR A 698 1.07 -18.27 2.31
N LEU A 699 2.34 -18.17 2.70
CA LEU A 699 2.88 -17.04 3.46
C LEU A 699 2.64 -15.70 2.73
N GLU A 700 3.08 -15.62 1.47
CA GLU A 700 2.90 -14.44 0.60
C GLU A 700 1.41 -14.07 0.43
N ALA A 701 0.51 -15.07 0.39
CA ALA A 701 -0.92 -14.84 0.27
C ALA A 701 -1.56 -14.35 1.58
N LEU A 702 -1.11 -14.83 2.75
CA LEU A 702 -1.56 -14.36 4.06
C LEU A 702 -1.01 -12.96 4.42
N GLU A 703 0.12 -12.55 3.84
CA GLU A 703 0.71 -11.24 4.08
C GLU A 703 0.06 -10.15 3.22
N ASP A 704 0.08 -10.30 1.88
CA ASP A 704 -0.34 -9.24 0.95
C ASP A 704 -1.69 -9.52 0.24
N PHE A 705 -1.95 -10.75 -0.25
CA PHE A 705 -3.11 -11.01 -1.12
C PHE A 705 -4.44 -10.83 -0.37
N VAL A 706 -4.52 -11.22 0.90
CA VAL A 706 -5.69 -10.99 1.77
C VAL A 706 -6.03 -9.51 1.98
N LYS A 707 -5.10 -8.60 1.68
CA LYS A 707 -5.33 -7.15 1.74
C LYS A 707 -6.19 -6.63 0.59
N LEU A 708 -6.22 -7.30 -0.56
CA LEU A 708 -6.90 -6.78 -1.75
C LEU A 708 -8.42 -6.58 -1.57
N PRO A 709 -9.19 -7.50 -0.93
CA PRO A 709 -10.59 -7.25 -0.60
C PRO A 709 -10.79 -6.11 0.42
N PHE A 710 -9.84 -5.92 1.35
CA PHE A 710 -9.85 -4.80 2.30
C PHE A 710 -9.65 -3.46 1.57
N ASP A 711 -8.61 -3.33 0.74
CA ASP A 711 -8.33 -2.12 -0.03
C ASP A 711 -9.50 -1.75 -0.96
N PHE A 712 -10.12 -2.76 -1.60
CA PHE A 712 -11.32 -2.57 -2.42
C PHE A 712 -12.52 -2.07 -1.60
N ALA A 713 -12.80 -2.68 -0.44
CA ALA A 713 -13.89 -2.26 0.43
C ALA A 713 -13.67 -0.83 0.98
N VAL A 714 -12.45 -0.50 1.40
CA VAL A 714 -12.05 0.84 1.89
C VAL A 714 -12.33 1.93 0.86
N ASP A 715 -11.92 1.75 -0.39
CA ASP A 715 -12.12 2.78 -1.41
C ASP A 715 -13.55 2.83 -1.94
N MET A 716 -14.24 1.69 -2.12
CA MET A 716 -15.66 1.69 -2.49
C MET A 716 -16.52 2.42 -1.44
N TRP A 717 -16.33 2.14 -0.15
CA TRP A 717 -17.03 2.83 0.94
C TRP A 717 -16.70 4.33 0.98
N ARG A 718 -15.42 4.71 0.83
CA ARG A 718 -15.02 6.14 0.79
C ARG A 718 -15.61 6.86 -0.42
N PHE A 719 -15.69 6.23 -1.59
CA PHE A 719 -16.32 6.83 -2.77
C PHE A 719 -17.80 7.13 -2.53
N HIS A 720 -18.54 6.20 -1.92
CA HIS A 720 -19.95 6.40 -1.58
C HIS A 720 -20.17 7.44 -0.45
N ILE A 721 -19.15 7.71 0.37
CA ILE A 721 -19.16 8.83 1.33
C ILE A 721 -18.85 10.17 0.63
N PHE A 722 -17.96 10.19 -0.37
CA PHE A 722 -17.66 11.42 -1.12
C PHE A 722 -18.83 11.87 -2.01
N ASP A 723 -19.50 10.95 -2.71
CA ASP A 723 -20.67 11.28 -3.54
C ASP A 723 -21.98 11.44 -2.74
N GLY A 724 -22.00 11.03 -1.47
CA GLY A 724 -23.13 11.13 -0.55
C GLY A 724 -24.19 10.04 -0.70
N THR A 725 -23.91 8.95 -1.43
CA THR A 725 -24.81 7.80 -1.57
C THR A 725 -24.78 6.85 -0.36
N SER A 726 -23.74 6.90 0.47
CA SER A 726 -23.64 6.16 1.74
C SER A 726 -23.34 7.07 2.94
N THR A 727 -23.36 6.46 4.13
CA THR A 727 -23.03 7.08 5.42
C THR A 727 -22.10 6.16 6.21
N ASN A 728 -21.60 6.63 7.35
CA ASN A 728 -20.73 5.85 8.26
C ASN A 728 -21.30 4.47 8.67
N THR A 729 -22.61 4.22 8.50
CA THR A 729 -23.26 2.98 8.94
C THR A 729 -22.97 1.75 8.07
N THR A 730 -22.66 1.91 6.78
CA THR A 730 -22.54 0.75 5.87
C THR A 730 -21.22 0.01 5.99
N TRP A 731 -20.20 0.61 6.61
CA TRP A 731 -18.85 0.06 6.67
C TRP A 731 -18.82 -1.44 7.03
N ASN A 732 -19.51 -1.83 8.10
CA ASN A 732 -19.50 -3.21 8.57
C ASN A 732 -20.29 -4.16 7.64
N SER A 733 -21.36 -3.70 6.97
CA SER A 733 -22.04 -4.50 5.94
C SER A 733 -21.23 -4.61 4.65
N ASP A 734 -20.46 -3.58 4.31
CA ASP A 734 -19.57 -3.57 3.14
C ASP A 734 -18.38 -4.52 3.37
N CYS A 735 -17.81 -4.55 4.59
CA CYS A 735 -16.87 -5.59 5.03
C CYS A 735 -17.44 -7.00 4.96
N GLU A 736 -18.67 -7.20 5.45
CA GLU A 736 -19.28 -8.54 5.46
C GLU A 736 -19.54 -9.04 4.04
N LEU A 737 -20.02 -8.17 3.14
CA LEU A 737 -20.27 -8.48 1.74
C LEU A 737 -18.99 -8.73 0.93
N LEU A 738 -17.94 -7.92 1.13
CA LEU A 738 -16.74 -7.90 0.26
C LEU A 738 -15.55 -8.67 0.81
N GLN A 739 -15.45 -8.85 2.13
CA GLN A 739 -14.33 -9.53 2.77
C GLN A 739 -14.76 -10.84 3.45
N GLY A 740 -16.06 -11.04 3.70
CA GLY A 740 -16.54 -12.16 4.50
C GLY A 740 -16.12 -12.03 5.97
N ILE A 741 -16.00 -10.80 6.45
CA ILE A 741 -15.57 -10.44 7.80
C ILE A 741 -16.69 -9.63 8.45
N LYS A 742 -17.23 -10.10 9.58
CA LYS A 742 -18.30 -9.43 10.33
C LYS A 742 -17.78 -8.82 11.63
N SER A 743 -18.44 -7.78 12.12
CA SER A 743 -18.27 -7.33 13.50
C SER A 743 -18.67 -8.45 14.48
N PRO A 744 -17.95 -8.67 15.59
CA PRO A 744 -18.34 -9.65 16.60
C PRO A 744 -19.44 -9.17 17.55
N VAL A 745 -19.79 -7.88 17.50
CA VAL A 745 -20.90 -7.26 18.23
C VAL A 745 -21.74 -6.38 17.29
N GLU A 746 -23.01 -6.16 17.62
CA GLU A 746 -23.82 -5.16 16.90
C GLU A 746 -23.21 -3.75 17.06
N ARG A 747 -23.04 -3.01 15.95
CA ARG A 747 -22.46 -1.66 15.92
C ARG A 747 -23.50 -0.62 15.55
N LYS A 748 -23.45 0.52 16.22
CA LYS A 748 -24.35 1.67 15.95
C LYS A 748 -23.70 2.63 14.96
N SER A 749 -24.53 3.50 14.39
CA SER A 749 -24.10 4.57 13.48
C SER A 749 -23.07 5.55 14.07
N THR A 750 -23.01 5.63 15.40
CA THR A 750 -22.09 6.44 16.21
C THR A 750 -20.70 5.85 16.35
N ASP A 751 -20.52 4.56 16.07
CA ASP A 751 -19.37 3.80 16.54
C ASP A 751 -18.16 3.93 15.61
N PHE A 752 -18.42 4.16 14.31
CA PHE A 752 -17.45 4.56 13.30
C PHE A 752 -16.16 3.70 13.24
N ASP A 753 -16.33 2.37 13.26
CA ASP A 753 -15.29 1.34 13.22
C ASP A 753 -14.20 1.55 12.15
N ALA A 754 -14.56 2.20 11.02
CA ALA A 754 -13.64 2.53 9.93
C ALA A 754 -12.40 3.35 10.36
N ILE A 755 -12.50 4.14 11.43
CA ILE A 755 -11.35 4.93 11.92
C ILE A 755 -10.31 4.09 12.67
N ALA A 756 -10.58 2.82 12.96
CA ALA A 756 -9.61 1.90 13.56
C ALA A 756 -8.55 1.41 12.56
N PHE A 757 -8.51 1.94 11.32
CA PHE A 757 -7.56 1.54 10.28
C PHE A 757 -6.66 2.69 9.82
N SER A 758 -5.36 2.41 9.73
CA SER A 758 -4.30 3.36 9.36
C SER A 758 -4.54 4.05 8.01
N THR A 759 -4.95 3.30 6.98
CA THR A 759 -5.28 3.82 5.63
C THR A 759 -6.36 4.92 5.64
N ILE A 760 -7.25 4.88 6.64
CA ILE A 760 -8.37 5.82 6.79
C ILE A 760 -7.99 6.97 7.74
N ALA A 761 -7.48 6.65 8.93
CA ALA A 761 -7.22 7.63 10.00
C ALA A 761 -5.86 8.33 9.90
N GLN A 762 -4.82 7.62 9.50
CA GLN A 762 -3.43 8.11 9.54
C GLN A 762 -2.95 8.60 8.18
N THR A 763 -3.31 7.91 7.09
CA THR A 763 -2.85 8.24 5.73
C THR A 763 -3.86 9.09 4.95
N HIS A 764 -5.16 8.86 5.13
CA HIS A 764 -6.25 9.49 4.35
C HIS A 764 -5.99 9.53 2.82
N ALA A 765 -5.45 8.46 2.26
CA ALA A 765 -5.11 8.35 0.83
C ALA A 765 -5.76 7.12 0.18
N PRO A 766 -5.93 7.08 -1.17
CA PRO A 766 -6.60 5.99 -1.87
C PRO A 766 -5.93 4.63 -1.68
N ALA A 767 -6.72 3.62 -1.30
CA ALA A 767 -6.27 2.23 -1.15
C ALA A 767 -6.06 1.53 -2.50
N MET A 768 -6.81 1.94 -3.54
CA MET A 768 -6.67 1.41 -4.92
C MET A 768 -5.26 1.54 -5.48
N LYS A 769 -4.43 2.45 -4.94
CA LYS A 769 -2.99 2.55 -5.27
C LYS A 769 -2.28 1.21 -5.07
N HIS A 770 -2.52 0.54 -3.94
CA HIS A 770 -1.94 -0.76 -3.64
C HIS A 770 -2.58 -1.86 -4.49
N PHE A 771 -3.92 -1.91 -4.53
CA PHE A 771 -4.69 -2.89 -5.29
C PHE A 771 -4.25 -2.98 -6.77
N PHE A 772 -4.13 -1.84 -7.47
CA PHE A 772 -3.64 -1.81 -8.85
C PHE A 772 -2.15 -2.18 -8.97
N ALA A 773 -1.30 -1.75 -8.03
CA ALA A 773 0.12 -2.08 -8.05
C ALA A 773 0.35 -3.59 -7.94
N TYR A 774 -0.32 -4.22 -6.97
CA TYR A 774 -0.18 -5.63 -6.67
C TYR A 774 -0.63 -6.51 -7.84
N ILE A 775 -1.73 -6.18 -8.53
CA ILE A 775 -2.16 -6.93 -9.73
C ILE A 775 -1.19 -6.70 -10.90
N MET A 776 -0.78 -5.45 -11.16
CA MET A 776 0.12 -5.13 -12.28
C MET A 776 1.52 -5.74 -12.11
N GLN A 777 2.03 -5.93 -10.88
CA GLN A 777 3.38 -6.48 -10.67
C GLN A 777 3.52 -7.89 -11.27
N PHE A 778 2.48 -8.72 -11.20
CA PHE A 778 2.48 -10.06 -11.80
C PHE A 778 2.29 -9.99 -13.32
N GLN A 779 1.53 -9.04 -13.85
CA GLN A 779 1.45 -8.80 -15.30
C GLN A 779 2.82 -8.39 -15.88
N ILE A 780 3.58 -7.56 -15.15
CA ILE A 780 4.93 -7.12 -15.54
C ILE A 780 5.94 -8.27 -15.36
N LEU A 781 5.87 -9.04 -14.27
CA LEU A 781 6.68 -10.25 -14.09
C LEU A 781 6.46 -11.27 -15.22
N LYS A 782 5.21 -11.49 -15.63
CA LYS A 782 4.87 -12.36 -16.77
C LYS A 782 5.36 -11.80 -18.11
N ALA A 783 5.42 -10.48 -18.26
CA ALA A 783 5.99 -9.84 -19.43
C ALA A 783 7.53 -9.97 -19.48
N LEU A 784 8.21 -9.90 -18.33
CA LEU A 784 9.65 -10.18 -18.20
C LEU A 784 9.96 -11.65 -18.47
N CYS A 785 9.23 -12.57 -17.82
CA CYS A 785 9.44 -14.02 -17.84
C CYS A 785 8.67 -14.76 -18.93
N ARG A 786 8.65 -14.20 -20.15
CA ARG A 786 8.00 -14.80 -21.33
C ARG A 786 8.57 -16.20 -21.62
N GLY A 787 7.72 -17.21 -21.46
CA GLY A 787 8.07 -18.61 -21.74
C GLY A 787 8.42 -19.45 -20.51
N THR A 788 8.40 -18.88 -19.29
CA THR A 788 8.42 -19.71 -18.07
C THR A 788 7.16 -20.56 -17.97
N THR A 789 7.27 -21.79 -17.48
CA THR A 789 6.13 -22.72 -17.30
C THR A 789 5.48 -22.63 -15.93
N ASN A 790 6.14 -21.99 -14.97
CA ASN A 790 5.60 -21.69 -13.65
C ASN A 790 6.05 -20.29 -13.20
N LEU A 791 5.13 -19.35 -13.16
CA LEU A 791 5.42 -17.95 -12.83
C LEU A 791 5.82 -17.76 -11.36
N SER A 792 5.45 -18.67 -10.44
CA SER A 792 5.87 -18.60 -9.02
C SER A 792 7.40 -18.66 -8.83
N ASN A 793 8.12 -19.18 -9.82
CA ASN A 793 9.57 -19.35 -9.78
C ASN A 793 10.31 -18.20 -10.47
N GLY A 794 9.59 -17.26 -11.11
CA GLY A 794 10.17 -16.19 -11.93
C GLY A 794 10.97 -16.74 -13.12
N CYS A 795 12.07 -16.07 -13.44
CA CYS A 795 13.00 -16.47 -14.49
C CYS A 795 14.41 -15.87 -14.26
N MET A 796 15.40 -16.31 -15.04
CA MET A 796 16.59 -15.48 -15.25
C MET A 796 16.20 -14.26 -16.09
N LEU A 797 16.50 -13.05 -15.61
CA LEU A 797 16.29 -11.84 -16.40
C LEU A 797 17.42 -11.67 -17.41
N GLU A 798 17.05 -11.40 -18.65
CA GLU A 798 17.99 -11.13 -19.75
C GLU A 798 17.74 -9.74 -20.36
N ARG A 799 18.71 -9.24 -21.11
CA ARG A 799 18.55 -8.02 -21.90
C ARG A 799 17.64 -8.28 -23.11
N ASN A 800 16.34 -8.13 -22.90
CA ASN A 800 15.30 -8.39 -23.90
C ASN A 800 14.45 -7.12 -24.20
N ALA A 801 13.54 -7.22 -25.16
CA ALA A 801 12.69 -6.11 -25.59
C ALA A 801 11.79 -5.54 -24.48
N VAL A 802 11.41 -6.34 -23.47
CA VAL A 802 10.59 -5.87 -22.33
C VAL A 802 11.45 -5.07 -21.35
N THR A 803 12.70 -5.51 -21.09
CA THR A 803 13.69 -4.74 -20.32
C THR A 803 13.98 -3.38 -20.97
N GLU A 804 14.12 -3.32 -22.30
CA GLU A 804 14.26 -2.05 -23.04
C GLU A 804 12.97 -1.20 -23.00
N ASN A 805 11.80 -1.82 -23.11
CA ASN A 805 10.51 -1.12 -23.00
C ASN A 805 10.25 -0.55 -21.60
N ILE A 806 10.69 -1.22 -20.53
CA ILE A 806 10.64 -0.68 -19.15
C ILE A 806 11.52 0.57 -19.05
N LYS A 807 12.77 0.52 -19.53
CA LYS A 807 13.65 1.71 -19.55
C LYS A 807 13.05 2.85 -20.38
N LYS A 808 12.42 2.55 -21.52
CA LYS A 808 11.67 3.54 -22.32
C LYS A 808 10.52 4.20 -21.53
N VAL A 809 9.75 3.42 -20.78
CA VAL A 809 8.69 3.95 -19.88
C VAL A 809 9.28 4.80 -18.77
N MET A 810 10.40 4.38 -18.17
CA MET A 810 11.09 5.17 -17.15
C MET A 810 11.57 6.52 -17.70
N VAL A 811 12.14 6.56 -18.91
CA VAL A 811 12.58 7.80 -19.59
C VAL A 811 11.40 8.73 -19.91
N LEU A 812 10.21 8.19 -20.19
CA LEU A 812 9.02 9.00 -20.50
C LEU A 812 8.38 9.65 -19.26
N GLY A 813 8.66 9.16 -18.05
CA GLY A 813 8.08 9.72 -16.82
C GLY A 813 6.55 9.77 -16.87
N SER A 814 5.94 10.89 -16.45
CA SER A 814 4.49 11.12 -16.51
C SER A 814 4.03 11.90 -17.76
N SER A 815 4.85 11.96 -18.81
CA SER A 815 4.48 12.53 -20.11
C SER A 815 3.48 11.66 -20.91
N ILE A 816 3.30 10.39 -20.52
CA ILE A 816 2.35 9.44 -21.09
C ILE A 816 1.38 8.91 -20.01
N THR A 817 0.27 8.30 -20.41
CA THR A 817 -0.65 7.68 -19.44
C THR A 817 -0.11 6.36 -18.89
N TRP A 818 -0.56 5.98 -17.70
CA TRP A 818 -0.17 4.72 -17.07
C TRP A 818 -0.62 3.48 -17.85
N ARG A 819 -1.73 3.56 -18.61
CA ARG A 819 -2.19 2.48 -19.49
C ARG A 819 -1.33 2.32 -20.74
N GLU A 820 -0.86 3.41 -21.32
CA GLU A 820 0.12 3.36 -22.44
C GLU A 820 1.47 2.81 -21.98
N ALA A 821 1.90 3.16 -20.77
CA ALA A 821 3.09 2.58 -20.17
C ALA A 821 2.94 1.07 -19.88
N LEU A 822 1.77 0.64 -19.36
CA LEU A 822 1.44 -0.78 -19.20
C LEU A 822 1.42 -1.52 -20.56
N GLU A 823 0.90 -0.88 -21.63
CA GLU A 823 0.90 -1.42 -22.99
C GLU A 823 2.32 -1.57 -23.56
N ILE A 824 3.18 -0.56 -23.38
CA ILE A 824 4.58 -0.62 -23.80
C ILE A 824 5.32 -1.78 -23.12
N ILE A 825 5.08 -2.02 -21.82
CA ILE A 825 5.76 -3.10 -21.07
C ILE A 825 5.15 -4.48 -21.39
N THR A 826 3.83 -4.62 -21.31
CA THR A 826 3.15 -5.92 -21.33
C THR A 826 2.63 -6.33 -22.71
N GLY A 827 2.24 -5.35 -23.54
CA GLY A 827 1.43 -5.53 -24.74
C GLY A 827 -0.09 -5.31 -24.54
N SER A 828 -0.53 -4.81 -23.37
CA SER A 828 -1.95 -4.57 -23.05
C SER A 828 -2.17 -3.24 -22.31
N LYS A 829 -3.22 -2.49 -22.67
CA LYS A 829 -3.74 -1.33 -21.90
C LYS A 829 -4.63 -1.72 -20.71
N GLU A 830 -4.99 -3.00 -20.61
CA GLU A 830 -5.88 -3.50 -19.57
C GLU A 830 -5.15 -4.19 -18.43
N VAL A 831 -5.52 -3.79 -17.22
CA VAL A 831 -5.18 -4.49 -15.98
C VAL A 831 -6.02 -5.76 -15.89
N ASP A 832 -5.37 -6.86 -15.53
CA ASP A 832 -5.98 -8.18 -15.51
C ASP A 832 -5.30 -9.11 -14.51
N ALA A 833 -6.08 -9.77 -13.66
CA ALA A 833 -5.57 -10.59 -12.57
C ALA A 833 -5.02 -11.97 -13.02
N SER A 834 -5.18 -12.38 -14.28
CA SER A 834 -4.80 -13.75 -14.72
C SER A 834 -3.32 -14.06 -14.50
N ALA A 835 -2.42 -13.07 -14.58
CA ALA A 835 -1.00 -13.28 -14.28
C ALA A 835 -0.73 -13.51 -12.78
N MET A 836 -1.50 -12.88 -11.90
CA MET A 836 -1.41 -13.12 -10.45
C MET A 836 -2.01 -14.49 -10.09
N LEU A 837 -3.14 -14.86 -10.69
CA LEU A 837 -3.75 -16.18 -10.50
C LEU A 837 -2.81 -17.30 -11.01
N GLU A 838 -2.09 -17.08 -12.12
CA GLU A 838 -1.05 -17.99 -12.62
C GLU A 838 0.13 -18.13 -11.64
N TYR A 839 0.56 -17.03 -10.98
CA TYR A 839 1.58 -17.06 -9.94
C TYR A 839 1.14 -17.89 -8.72
N TYR A 840 -0.10 -17.71 -8.27
CA TYR A 840 -0.67 -18.45 -7.13
C TYR A 840 -1.27 -19.82 -7.50
N GLN A 841 -1.27 -20.24 -8.76
CA GLN A 841 -1.94 -21.47 -9.22
C GLN A 841 -1.55 -22.74 -8.44
N PRO A 842 -0.28 -22.96 -8.02
CA PRO A 842 0.07 -24.13 -7.19
C PRO A 842 -0.63 -24.14 -5.82
N LEU A 843 -0.84 -22.97 -5.22
CA LEU A 843 -1.59 -22.80 -3.97
C LEU A 843 -3.11 -22.90 -4.21
N ILE A 844 -3.64 -22.26 -5.26
CA ILE A 844 -5.06 -22.32 -5.62
C ILE A 844 -5.50 -23.77 -5.77
N ASN A 845 -4.78 -24.55 -6.58
CA ASN A 845 -5.07 -25.98 -6.80
C ASN A 845 -5.06 -26.77 -5.47
N TRP A 846 -4.11 -26.49 -4.58
CA TRP A 846 -4.01 -27.17 -3.30
C TRP A 846 -5.13 -26.78 -2.32
N LEU A 847 -5.52 -25.51 -2.27
CA LEU A 847 -6.66 -25.06 -1.49
C LEU A 847 -7.97 -25.68 -2.00
N GLU A 848 -8.15 -25.79 -3.32
CA GLU A 848 -9.30 -26.47 -3.94
C GLU A 848 -9.32 -27.97 -3.63
N GLU A 849 -8.20 -28.67 -3.81
CA GLU A 849 -8.01 -30.09 -3.44
C GLU A 849 -8.37 -30.32 -1.95
N GLN A 850 -7.79 -29.52 -1.05
CA GLN A 850 -7.91 -29.71 0.39
C GLN A 850 -9.28 -29.25 0.94
N ASN A 851 -9.86 -28.14 0.47
CA ASN A 851 -11.18 -27.72 0.92
C ASN A 851 -12.29 -28.66 0.40
N THR A 852 -12.14 -29.23 -0.79
CA THR A 852 -13.06 -30.27 -1.31
C THR A 852 -13.00 -31.53 -0.43
N LYS A 853 -11.78 -31.95 -0.06
CA LYS A 853 -11.53 -33.11 0.80
C LYS A 853 -12.10 -32.96 2.20
N GLU A 854 -11.94 -31.80 2.85
CA GLU A 854 -12.53 -31.51 4.17
C GLU A 854 -13.99 -31.00 4.09
N HIS A 855 -14.64 -31.11 2.93
CA HIS A 855 -16.03 -30.69 2.68
C HIS A 855 -16.37 -29.26 3.13
N ALA A 856 -15.40 -28.34 3.04
CA ALA A 856 -15.55 -26.97 3.50
C ALA A 856 -16.47 -26.16 2.58
N TYR A 857 -17.36 -25.35 3.17
CA TYR A 857 -18.17 -24.40 2.43
C TYR A 857 -17.29 -23.27 1.87
N ILE A 858 -17.46 -22.91 0.59
CA ILE A 858 -16.66 -21.89 -0.09
C ILE A 858 -17.47 -20.61 -0.22
N GLY A 859 -16.95 -19.48 0.28
CA GLY A 859 -17.74 -18.26 0.49
C GLY A 859 -18.37 -18.22 1.89
N TRP A 860 -19.30 -17.29 2.10
CA TRP A 860 -19.83 -16.93 3.42
C TRP A 860 -21.33 -16.57 3.39
N ASP A 861 -21.99 -16.98 2.31
CA ASP A 861 -23.40 -16.81 1.97
C ASP A 861 -24.30 -17.98 2.44
N GLY A 862 -23.83 -18.73 3.44
CA GLY A 862 -24.55 -19.85 4.05
C GLY A 862 -25.60 -19.45 5.09
N LEU A 863 -26.10 -20.44 5.83
CA LEU A 863 -27.23 -20.26 6.77
C LEU A 863 -26.79 -20.02 8.22
N GLY A 864 -25.50 -19.78 8.48
CA GLY A 864 -24.97 -19.57 9.82
C GLY A 864 -24.91 -20.86 10.64
N LYS A 865 -24.52 -21.98 10.02
CA LYS A 865 -24.42 -23.29 10.68
C LYS A 865 -23.18 -23.34 11.58
N PRO A 866 -23.29 -23.83 12.84
CA PRO A 866 -22.13 -24.01 13.70
C PRO A 866 -21.18 -25.09 13.13
N PHE A 867 -19.93 -25.05 13.58
CA PHE A 867 -18.97 -26.14 13.38
C PHE A 867 -19.30 -27.34 14.27
N THR A 868 -19.10 -28.55 13.77
CA THR A 868 -19.07 -29.78 14.56
C THR A 868 -17.63 -30.16 14.92
N GLU A 869 -17.42 -30.91 16.01
CA GLU A 869 -16.08 -31.39 16.42
C GLU A 869 -15.37 -32.17 15.30
N SER A 870 -16.12 -32.92 14.48
CA SER A 870 -15.60 -33.65 13.31
C SER A 870 -15.11 -32.77 12.15
N GLU A 871 -15.48 -31.49 12.12
CA GLU A 871 -15.05 -30.52 11.10
C GLU A 871 -13.89 -29.65 11.58
N VAL A 872 -13.56 -29.69 12.88
CA VAL A 872 -12.41 -28.99 13.45
C VAL A 872 -11.13 -29.75 13.09
N PRO A 873 -10.18 -29.14 12.36
CA PRO A 873 -8.90 -29.76 12.06
C PRO A 873 -8.13 -30.03 13.35
N LYS A 874 -7.42 -31.15 13.42
CA LYS A 874 -6.40 -31.31 14.45
C LYS A 874 -5.23 -30.39 14.07
N LEU A 875 -4.89 -29.46 14.97
CA LEU A 875 -3.58 -28.81 14.90
C LEU A 875 -2.51 -29.90 14.90
N ARG A 876 -1.44 -29.67 14.14
CA ARG A 876 -0.26 -30.55 14.20
C ARG A 876 0.48 -30.23 15.49
N GLU A 877 0.97 -31.25 16.17
CA GLU A 877 1.80 -31.07 17.36
C GLU A 877 3.12 -30.41 16.93
N SER A 878 3.31 -29.14 17.30
CA SER A 878 4.56 -28.42 16.99
C SER A 878 5.71 -29.02 17.79
N THR A 879 6.48 -29.89 17.15
CA THR A 879 7.71 -30.48 17.70
C THR A 879 8.93 -29.57 17.57
N THR A 880 8.77 -28.42 16.91
CA THR A 880 9.72 -27.30 16.87
C THR A 880 9.32 -26.21 17.86
N SER A 881 10.31 -25.63 18.54
CA SER A 881 10.12 -24.49 19.45
C SER A 881 9.69 -23.22 18.72
N VAL A 882 8.99 -22.34 19.46
CA VAL A 882 8.56 -21.02 18.98
C VAL A 882 9.76 -20.06 18.97
N ASP A 883 10.63 -20.19 17.96
CA ASP A 883 11.81 -19.32 17.82
C ASP A 883 12.08 -18.83 16.38
N SER A 884 12.04 -19.69 15.34
CA SER A 884 12.65 -19.34 14.03
C SER A 884 12.12 -18.09 13.32
N LEU A 885 10.84 -17.73 13.55
CA LEU A 885 10.23 -16.50 13.00
C LEU A 885 10.23 -15.33 14.00
N SER A 886 10.29 -15.62 15.30
CA SER A 886 10.57 -14.62 16.34
C SER A 886 12.01 -14.12 16.28
N GLU A 887 13.00 -14.97 15.96
CA GLU A 887 14.42 -14.63 15.83
C GLU A 887 14.75 -13.69 14.65
N ILE A 888 13.84 -13.57 13.68
CA ILE A 888 13.95 -12.60 12.57
C ILE A 888 13.50 -11.20 13.00
N LEU A 889 12.68 -11.08 14.05
CA LEU A 889 12.10 -9.81 14.54
C LEU A 889 12.49 -9.45 15.98
N SER A 890 13.16 -10.34 16.71
CA SER A 890 13.61 -10.17 18.10
C SER A 890 15.12 -9.98 18.16
N GLY A 891 15.61 -9.17 19.10
CA GLY A 891 17.02 -8.76 19.19
C GLY A 891 18.06 -9.84 19.56
N ASN A 892 17.76 -11.13 19.36
CA ASN A 892 18.61 -12.25 19.78
C ASN A 892 19.94 -12.34 19.02
N GLN A 893 20.02 -11.80 17.79
CA GLN A 893 21.25 -11.73 16.99
C GLN A 893 22.30 -10.74 17.55
N PHE A 894 21.91 -9.90 18.51
CA PHE A 894 22.75 -8.81 19.01
C PHE A 894 23.01 -8.93 20.51
N ALA A 895 24.16 -8.41 20.93
CA ALA A 895 24.54 -8.25 22.33
C ALA A 895 24.94 -6.79 22.59
N PHE A 896 24.47 -6.24 23.71
CA PHE A 896 24.86 -4.91 24.17
C PHE A 896 26.24 -4.98 24.85
N PRO A 897 26.95 -3.84 25.01
CA PRO A 897 28.14 -3.79 25.87
C PRO A 897 27.90 -4.48 27.22
N GLY A 898 28.90 -5.16 27.77
CA GLY A 898 28.80 -5.92 29.02
C GLY A 898 27.85 -7.14 28.98
N SER A 899 27.30 -7.51 27.82
CA SER A 899 26.45 -8.69 27.64
C SER A 899 27.20 -9.85 26.98
N ASP A 900 26.67 -11.06 27.16
CA ASP A 900 27.16 -12.32 26.59
C ASP A 900 27.03 -12.36 25.05
N CYS A 901 28.13 -12.69 24.37
CA CYS A 901 28.21 -12.88 22.92
C CYS A 901 28.64 -14.31 22.48
N SER A 902 28.73 -15.28 23.41
CA SER A 902 29.16 -16.68 23.16
C SER A 902 28.51 -17.32 21.94
N ASN A 903 27.22 -17.05 21.73
CA ASN A 903 26.38 -17.70 20.71
C ASN A 903 26.42 -16.99 19.35
N GLY A 904 27.55 -16.37 18.99
CA GLY A 904 27.74 -15.71 17.70
C GLY A 904 26.98 -14.39 17.54
N LYS A 905 26.64 -13.71 18.65
CA LYS A 905 25.91 -12.44 18.64
C LYS A 905 26.82 -11.28 18.25
N GLU A 906 26.33 -10.36 17.41
CA GLU A 906 27.08 -9.16 17.05
C GLU A 906 26.98 -8.09 18.16
N CYS A 907 28.13 -7.53 18.54
CA CYS A 907 28.23 -6.54 19.62
C CYS A 907 27.87 -5.12 19.12
N LEU A 908 26.85 -4.52 19.75
CA LEU A 908 26.34 -3.18 19.39
C LEU A 908 27.10 -2.03 20.08
N LEU A 909 26.74 -0.79 19.71
CA LEU A 909 27.16 0.45 20.39
C LEU A 909 28.69 0.57 20.55
N ASP A 910 29.43 0.32 19.47
CA ASP A 910 30.90 0.39 19.43
C ASP A 910 31.62 -0.47 20.49
N SER A 911 31.05 -1.65 20.76
CA SER A 911 31.75 -2.77 21.42
C SER A 911 32.18 -3.87 20.43
N VAL A 912 32.97 -4.82 20.92
CA VAL A 912 33.54 -5.98 20.19
C VAL A 912 33.52 -7.19 21.13
N CYS A 913 33.16 -8.37 20.61
CA CYS A 913 33.14 -9.59 21.41
C CYS A 913 34.57 -10.01 21.80
N ARG A 914 34.83 -10.11 23.10
CA ARG A 914 36.12 -10.52 23.69
C ARG A 914 35.84 -11.36 24.94
N ASN A 915 36.43 -12.55 25.01
CA ASN A 915 36.19 -13.50 26.11
C ASN A 915 34.68 -13.72 26.37
N ASP A 916 33.92 -13.88 25.29
CA ASP A 916 32.47 -14.08 25.27
C ASP A 916 31.62 -12.94 25.87
N ILE A 917 32.20 -11.75 26.07
CA ILE A 917 31.52 -10.53 26.51
C ILE A 917 31.77 -9.39 25.51
N CYS A 918 30.78 -8.53 25.27
CA CYS A 918 30.96 -7.32 24.46
C CYS A 918 31.73 -6.23 25.22
N GLU A 919 33.02 -6.06 24.93
CA GLU A 919 33.89 -5.00 25.48
C GLU A 919 33.90 -3.77 24.57
N CYS A 920 33.93 -2.55 25.12
CA CYS A 920 34.02 -1.32 24.33
C CYS A 920 35.33 -1.23 23.51
N LYS A 921 35.25 -0.63 22.32
CA LYS A 921 36.43 -0.41 21.45
C LYS A 921 37.47 0.48 22.14
N GLU A 922 38.73 0.28 21.75
CA GLU A 922 39.88 0.99 22.31
C GLU A 922 39.74 2.51 22.12
N GLY A 923 39.82 3.26 23.23
CA GLY A 923 39.52 4.71 23.28
C GLY A 923 38.12 5.07 23.79
N LEU A 924 37.21 4.11 23.95
CA LEU A 924 35.91 4.28 24.60
C LEU A 924 35.89 3.63 25.99
N TYR A 925 34.99 4.12 26.84
CA TYR A 925 34.79 3.66 28.22
C TYR A 925 33.39 3.11 28.42
N THR A 926 33.25 2.09 29.28
CA THR A 926 31.95 1.49 29.62
C THR A 926 31.23 2.28 30.71
N LEU A 927 30.21 3.04 30.32
CA LEU A 927 29.25 3.68 31.25
C LEU A 927 28.15 2.68 31.61
N ARG A 928 28.07 2.29 32.89
CA ARG A 928 26.99 1.45 33.43
C ARG A 928 25.87 2.32 34.03
N ILE A 929 24.62 2.07 33.65
CA ILE A 929 23.42 2.68 34.24
C ILE A 929 22.45 1.56 34.61
N GLY A 930 22.35 1.27 35.92
CA GLY A 930 21.55 0.15 36.44
C GLY A 930 22.09 -1.20 35.98
N SER A 931 21.30 -1.91 35.16
CA SER A 931 21.69 -3.15 34.47
C SER A 931 22.22 -2.94 33.05
N THR A 932 22.15 -1.72 32.50
CA THR A 932 22.58 -1.41 31.13
C THR A 932 24.03 -0.93 31.10
N TYR A 933 24.73 -1.18 29.99
CA TYR A 933 26.08 -0.67 29.73
C TYR A 933 26.11 -0.03 28.33
N ASN A 934 26.82 1.09 28.21
CA ASN A 934 26.97 1.84 26.96
C ASN A 934 28.45 2.23 26.80
N CYS A 935 28.95 2.25 25.56
CA CYS A 935 30.29 2.77 25.29
C CYS A 935 30.23 4.27 25.04
N VAL A 936 31.04 5.04 25.76
CA VAL A 936 31.09 6.51 25.64
C VAL A 936 32.52 7.02 25.42
N PRO A 937 32.71 8.13 24.69
CA PRO A 937 34.01 8.78 24.56
C PRO A 937 34.35 9.56 25.83
N GLY A 938 35.56 9.36 26.35
CA GLY A 938 36.00 9.92 27.64
C GLY A 938 35.55 9.09 28.85
N ASN A 939 36.28 9.25 29.97
CA ASN A 939 36.06 8.46 31.18
C ASN A 939 34.81 8.96 31.94
N PRO A 940 33.79 8.11 32.22
CA PRO A 940 32.58 8.53 32.93
C PRO A 940 32.85 9.12 34.32
N ALA A 941 33.91 8.68 35.00
CA ALA A 941 34.29 9.21 36.31
C ALA A 941 34.75 10.68 36.24
N ASP A 942 35.35 11.12 35.13
CA ASP A 942 35.72 12.52 34.89
C ASP A 942 34.48 13.41 34.73
N ALA A 943 33.35 12.82 34.30
CA ALA A 943 32.02 13.43 34.24
C ALA A 943 31.16 13.15 35.50
N GLY A 944 31.76 12.60 36.56
CA GLY A 944 31.10 12.34 37.85
C GLY A 944 30.33 11.01 37.97
N PHE A 945 30.25 10.20 36.91
CA PHE A 945 29.59 8.89 36.96
C PHE A 945 30.54 7.82 37.53
N GLY A 946 30.40 7.54 38.82
CA GLY A 946 31.14 6.50 39.52
C GLY A 946 30.98 6.56 41.04
N ASP A 947 31.43 5.52 41.73
CA ASP A 947 31.45 5.39 43.18
C ASP A 947 32.45 6.35 43.87
N GLY A 948 33.51 6.77 43.16
CA GLY A 948 34.53 7.66 43.71
C GLY A 948 34.16 9.14 43.89
N HIS A 949 33.20 9.68 43.10
CA HIS A 949 33.04 11.15 42.94
C HIS A 949 31.59 11.69 43.02
N GLY A 950 30.66 10.94 43.61
CA GLY A 950 29.41 11.51 44.16
C GLY A 950 28.47 12.19 43.17
N GLY A 951 28.51 11.82 41.89
CA GLY A 951 27.63 12.35 40.85
C GLY A 951 26.20 11.79 40.87
N LEU A 952 25.45 12.09 39.81
CA LEU A 952 23.99 11.92 39.77
C LEU A 952 23.56 10.45 39.75
N VAL A 953 23.08 9.95 40.90
CA VAL A 953 22.29 8.71 40.95
C VAL A 953 20.85 9.04 40.56
N ILE A 954 20.48 8.75 39.31
CA ILE A 954 19.09 8.85 38.86
C ILE A 954 18.27 7.77 39.58
N GLY A 955 17.18 8.19 40.22
CA GLY A 955 16.56 7.44 41.30
C GLY A 955 15.93 6.10 40.91
N LEU A 956 16.42 5.04 41.55
CA LEU A 956 15.63 3.87 41.90
C LEU A 956 15.39 3.91 43.42
N HIS A 957 14.21 3.51 43.88
CA HIS A 957 13.94 3.41 45.32
C HIS A 957 14.87 2.37 45.98
N PRO A 958 15.29 2.57 47.24
CA PRO A 958 16.08 1.58 47.95
C PRO A 958 15.29 0.28 48.09
N ILE A 959 15.97 -0.84 47.86
CA ILE A 959 15.46 -2.17 48.22
C ILE A 959 15.69 -2.33 49.72
N ASP A 960 14.65 -2.68 50.48
CA ASP A 960 14.77 -2.97 51.91
C ASP A 960 15.57 -4.27 52.12
N ASP A 961 16.83 -4.12 52.54
CA ASP A 961 17.75 -5.23 52.83
C ASP A 961 17.39 -5.89 54.18
N GLY A 962 16.26 -6.62 54.17
CA GLY A 962 15.51 -7.06 55.34
C GLY A 962 15.59 -8.57 55.61
N SER A 963 16.69 -9.02 56.24
CA SER A 963 16.90 -10.35 56.84
C SER A 963 17.03 -11.57 55.90
N VAL A 964 18.27 -11.99 55.69
CA VAL A 964 18.63 -13.42 55.49
C VAL A 964 19.60 -13.82 56.61
N ALA A 965 19.22 -14.82 57.42
CA ALA A 965 20.04 -15.31 58.52
C ALA A 965 21.12 -16.32 58.04
N PRO A 966 22.22 -16.55 58.80
CA PRO A 966 23.36 -17.32 58.31
C PRO A 966 23.09 -18.82 58.10
N ILE A 967 23.67 -19.37 57.03
CA ILE A 967 23.59 -20.79 56.65
C ILE A 967 24.35 -21.68 57.67
N PRO A 968 23.70 -22.67 58.32
CA PRO A 968 24.37 -23.72 59.07
C PRO A 968 25.03 -24.76 58.15
N LYS A 969 26.09 -25.42 58.61
CA LYS A 969 26.81 -26.45 57.82
C LYS A 969 26.09 -27.82 57.83
N SER A 970 26.39 -28.61 56.81
CA SER A 970 25.83 -29.93 56.50
C SER A 970 25.98 -31.00 57.60
N GLN A 971 24.93 -31.82 57.75
CA GLN A 971 25.06 -33.23 58.16
C GLN A 971 23.90 -34.09 57.61
N ASP A 972 24.04 -35.41 57.69
CA ASP A 972 23.51 -36.36 56.71
C ASP A 972 22.09 -36.95 56.94
N HIS A 973 21.62 -37.63 55.88
CA HIS A 973 20.72 -38.79 55.85
C HIS A 973 19.18 -38.68 56.00
N GLU A 974 18.53 -39.18 54.93
CA GLU A 974 17.31 -40.03 54.88
C GLU A 974 15.86 -39.46 55.01
N LYS A 975 15.05 -39.90 54.03
CA LYS A 975 13.62 -40.31 54.07
C LYS A 975 12.48 -39.27 54.06
N GLN A 976 11.74 -39.35 52.95
CA GLN A 976 10.29 -39.15 52.74
C GLN A 976 9.35 -39.70 53.85
N PRO A 977 8.01 -39.40 53.85
CA PRO A 977 7.27 -38.27 53.24
C PRO A 977 6.05 -37.74 54.09
N LYS A 978 5.22 -36.88 53.45
CA LYS A 978 3.74 -36.71 53.56
C LYS A 978 3.10 -35.67 54.52
N ALA A 979 2.02 -35.09 53.97
CA ALA A 979 0.75 -34.64 54.57
C ALA A 979 0.54 -33.16 54.95
N GLU A 980 -0.42 -32.57 54.23
CA GLU A 980 -1.46 -31.57 54.57
C GLU A 980 -2.14 -31.77 55.96
N PRO A 981 -2.99 -30.85 56.47
CA PRO A 981 -3.73 -29.78 55.75
C PRO A 981 -3.77 -28.37 56.39
N GLU A 982 -4.53 -27.48 55.76
CA GLU A 982 -5.06 -26.20 56.27
C GLU A 982 -5.98 -26.40 57.50
N PRO A 983 -6.41 -25.32 58.21
CA PRO A 983 -7.69 -24.69 57.80
C PRO A 983 -7.85 -23.16 58.03
N GLU A 984 -8.43 -22.50 57.03
CA GLU A 984 -9.60 -21.58 57.07
C GLU A 984 -9.72 -20.31 57.98
N VAL A 985 -10.41 -19.30 57.38
CA VAL A 985 -11.62 -18.58 57.88
C VAL A 985 -11.57 -17.06 58.28
N THR A 986 -12.20 -16.27 57.40
CA THR A 986 -13.01 -15.02 57.56
C THR A 986 -12.43 -13.64 57.89
N ASN A 987 -12.78 -12.67 57.01
CA ASN A 987 -13.58 -11.43 57.20
C ASN A 987 -13.29 -10.47 58.40
N ASP A 988 -13.51 -9.16 58.36
CA ASP A 988 -14.47 -8.32 57.61
C ASP A 988 -13.96 -6.85 57.43
N GLU A 989 -14.63 -6.07 56.57
CA GLU A 989 -14.56 -4.59 56.47
C GLU A 989 -15.48 -3.91 57.55
N PRO A 990 -15.59 -2.56 57.75
CA PRO A 990 -15.39 -1.47 56.77
C PRO A 990 -14.88 -0.07 57.26
N SER A 991 -14.65 0.82 56.29
CA SER A 991 -15.04 2.25 56.27
C SER A 991 -14.21 3.40 56.89
N SER A 992 -14.29 4.53 56.16
CA SER A 992 -14.22 5.96 56.56
C SER A 992 -12.97 6.81 56.24
N LEU A 993 -13.26 7.96 55.60
CA LEU A 993 -12.39 9.09 55.19
C LEU A 993 -12.22 10.11 56.36
N PRO A 994 -11.31 11.12 56.31
CA PRO A 994 -10.77 11.79 55.12
C PRO A 994 -9.27 12.19 55.09
N GLU A 995 -8.84 12.64 53.91
CA GLU A 995 -7.56 13.35 53.67
C GLU A 995 -7.60 14.84 54.07
N PRO A 996 -6.42 15.48 54.17
CA PRO A 996 -6.22 16.82 53.63
C PRO A 996 -5.11 16.88 52.55
N GLU A 997 -5.20 17.87 51.66
CA GLU A 997 -4.33 18.03 50.47
C GLU A 997 -2.82 18.13 50.76
N LEU A 998 -1.99 17.61 49.83
CA LEU A 998 -0.75 18.31 49.46
C LEU A 998 -0.44 18.19 47.96
N LYS A 999 0.04 19.28 47.36
CA LYS A 999 0.30 19.39 45.91
C LYS A 999 1.75 19.06 45.57
N SER A 1000 1.97 18.25 44.55
CA SER A 1000 3.20 18.26 43.76
C SER A 1000 2.88 18.08 42.27
N LYS A 1001 3.51 18.89 41.41
CA LYS A 1001 3.51 18.68 39.96
C LYS A 1001 4.65 17.73 39.60
N GLY A 1002 4.42 16.80 38.69
CA GLY A 1002 5.44 15.89 38.16
C GLY A 1002 5.12 15.47 36.73
N THR A 1003 5.45 16.31 35.75
CA THR A 1003 5.23 16.04 34.32
C THR A 1003 6.42 15.30 33.72
N SER A 1004 6.25 14.02 33.39
CA SER A 1004 7.21 13.23 32.60
C SER A 1004 6.68 13.01 31.18
N VAL A 1005 7.27 13.69 30.19
CA VAL A 1005 6.92 13.52 28.78
C VAL A 1005 7.64 12.30 28.20
N SER A 1006 6.94 11.48 27.40
CA SER A 1006 7.48 10.29 26.76
C SER A 1006 6.98 10.16 25.31
N MET A 1007 7.91 10.15 24.35
CA MET A 1007 7.61 10.11 22.91
C MET A 1007 7.13 8.73 22.46
N PRO A 1008 6.10 8.65 21.61
CA PRO A 1008 6.34 8.17 20.24
C PRO A 1008 5.35 8.78 19.21
N THR A 1009 5.73 9.86 18.53
CA THR A 1009 4.87 10.61 17.59
C THR A 1009 5.31 10.56 16.12
N LEU A 1010 6.43 9.89 15.83
CA LEU A 1010 7.33 10.35 14.77
C LEU A 1010 7.18 9.67 13.41
N THR A 1011 6.91 8.36 13.39
CA THR A 1011 6.90 7.53 12.17
C THR A 1011 5.80 7.93 11.18
N LEU A 1012 4.79 8.67 11.65
CA LEU A 1012 3.50 8.76 10.99
C LEU A 1012 3.37 9.90 9.97
N MET A 1013 3.95 11.07 10.27
CA MET A 1013 3.85 12.26 9.41
C MET A 1013 4.44 12.03 8.01
N LEU A 1014 5.41 11.11 7.87
CA LEU A 1014 6.15 10.88 6.63
C LEU A 1014 5.34 10.16 5.54
N SER A 1015 4.33 9.39 5.92
CA SER A 1015 3.37 8.87 4.93
C SER A 1015 2.47 9.97 4.37
N LEU A 1016 2.24 11.03 5.16
CA LEU A 1016 1.39 12.16 4.79
C LEU A 1016 2.13 13.13 3.85
N THR A 1017 3.40 13.44 4.15
CA THR A 1017 4.20 14.36 3.33
C THR A 1017 4.60 13.77 1.98
N ALA A 1018 4.89 12.46 1.93
CA ALA A 1018 4.98 11.74 0.66
C ALA A 1018 3.68 11.81 -0.15
N SER A 1019 2.51 11.81 0.51
CA SER A 1019 1.21 12.00 -0.13
C SER A 1019 0.95 13.46 -0.58
N ILE A 1020 1.58 14.47 0.03
CA ILE A 1020 1.53 15.88 -0.40
C ILE A 1020 2.44 16.14 -1.62
N ILE A 1021 3.40 15.24 -1.90
CA ILE A 1021 4.21 15.23 -3.14
C ILE A 1021 3.56 14.32 -4.22
N LEU A 1022 2.49 13.59 -3.88
CA LEU A 1022 1.75 12.67 -4.76
C LEU A 1022 0.30 13.12 -5.02
N LEU A 1023 0.00 14.40 -4.78
CA LEU A 1023 -1.27 15.09 -5.04
C LEU A 1023 -1.01 16.41 -5.79
#